data_AF-A0A954KA02-F1
#
_entry.id   AF-A0A954KA02-F1
#
_cell.length_a   1.000
_cell.length_b   1.000
_cell.length_c   1.000
_cell.angle_alpha   90.00
_cell.angle_beta   90.00
_cell.angle_gamma   90.00
#
_symmetry.space_group_name_H-M   'P 1'
#
loop_
_entity.id
_entity.type
_entity.pdbx_description
1 polymer ?
#
loop_
_entity_poly.entity_id
_entity_poly.type
_entity_poly.pdbx_seq_one_letter_code
_entity_poly.pdbx_strand_id
1 'polypeptide(L)'
;DGMSSAKLISLPEMAALTGKLAQQHIPVHSYAVGPKKDLQLLGTLGVYTGGVVLSDEATGKQDLPAIVGKELVKAIQAPVFYPESIRVSDKQLELNTTRALPVRTDRETIYLAKGDVATGFTVELKNRNLDGVWKFNVPVAQSVNSFLAVPWSNYKPGQELAVAFAGQRMMNLARTGHEENMAQLEFAGTNAIRSGNFEQAAKYGNLLQQMDPGNSRAESLLKMTDSYQKGQLAQADTKQPATDGAAEPAPKADPKPPIDDAISKVEQLRQIKGAQMKIEVQNAIEEARQESAENPEGALGVLKRTLNFLKSTSDIDIDLRQQLESRLSNMMVDVRSQMEVAETRRIRQQQQLAQLEQQKRLVDQILLEDEKMEQLIDRVRSLIQDGKHGNFDAYEEAEAVARVAVDMEPGNGPATAALFTSEAAGQLAKVFQMRSLRADRFLETLYQVELSHVPFPDEPPIRWPSAPVWTALTERRKKWSNVDLHRNSPAEQRIFEELQKETEANFPDIPLSEVMTYFAELHNITILINSNDLGEEGLTVDEPVNVALSGIKLKSALNIILKPIGLTYLVEDEVMKITTSIKAEEILSTRVYPVADLVISVSTQQSSVGSSQGGFGGQQGGFGGQQGGGFGGGGGGFGGGGFGG
;
A
#
# COMPACT_ATOMS: atom_id res chain seq x y z
N ASP A 1 7.01 1.30 18.01
CA ASP A 1 6.03 2.05 17.21
C ASP A 1 4.65 1.48 17.48
N GLY A 2 3.78 2.28 18.12
CA GLY A 2 2.35 1.97 18.10
C GLY A 2 1.67 1.35 19.31
N MET A 3 2.29 1.31 20.50
CA MET A 3 1.64 1.19 21.82
C MET A 3 2.74 1.28 22.88
N SER A 4 2.55 2.07 23.93
CA SER A 4 3.47 2.07 25.08
C SER A 4 3.24 0.79 25.89
N SER A 5 4.21 -0.13 25.89
CA SER A 5 4.17 -1.35 26.71
C SER A 5 4.41 -1.08 28.21
N ALA A 6 4.79 0.15 28.56
CA ALA A 6 5.07 0.58 29.93
C ALA A 6 3.93 1.45 30.47
N LYS A 7 3.43 1.08 31.66
CA LYS A 7 2.47 1.81 32.53
C LYS A 7 1.42 2.60 31.75
N LEU A 8 0.30 1.94 31.45
CA LEU A 8 -0.91 2.59 30.92
C LEU A 8 -1.34 3.70 31.89
N ILE A 9 -1.35 4.95 31.42
CA ILE A 9 -1.92 6.08 32.15
C ILE A 9 -3.40 5.77 32.38
N SER A 10 -3.85 5.88 33.62
CA SER A 10 -5.26 5.67 33.96
C SER A 10 -6.13 6.82 33.41
N LEU A 11 -7.42 6.58 33.17
CA LEU A 11 -8.35 7.62 32.69
C LEU A 11 -8.35 8.88 33.57
N PRO A 12 -8.33 8.80 34.92
CA PRO A 12 -8.25 10.00 35.77
C PRO A 12 -6.93 10.76 35.61
N GLU A 13 -5.80 10.07 35.48
CA GLU A 13 -4.50 10.70 35.26
C GLU A 13 -4.43 11.39 33.89
N MET A 14 -5.00 10.77 32.85
CA MET A 14 -5.12 11.37 31.52
C MET A 14 -6.01 12.62 31.55
N ALA A 15 -7.12 12.57 32.30
CA ALA A 15 -8.03 13.70 32.45
C ALA A 15 -7.33 14.88 33.13
N ALA A 16 -6.60 14.62 34.22
CA ALA A 16 -5.79 15.60 34.93
C ALA A 16 -4.68 16.19 34.04
N LEU A 17 -3.96 15.35 33.29
CA LEU A 17 -2.87 15.78 32.41
C LEU A 17 -3.39 16.68 31.28
N THR A 18 -4.37 16.21 30.51
CA THR A 18 -4.98 16.99 29.43
C THR A 18 -5.66 18.25 29.98
N GLY A 19 -6.21 18.19 31.19
CA GLY A 19 -6.73 19.32 31.97
C GLY A 19 -5.68 20.42 32.15
N LYS A 20 -4.55 20.05 32.75
CA LYS A 20 -3.43 20.95 32.98
C LYS A 20 -2.87 21.55 31.69
N LEU A 21 -2.69 20.74 30.65
CA LEU A 21 -2.17 21.21 29.36
C LEU A 21 -3.11 22.22 28.71
N ALA A 22 -4.42 21.98 28.73
CA ALA A 22 -5.40 22.93 28.20
C ALA A 22 -5.44 24.24 29.00
N GLN A 23 -5.37 24.18 30.33
CA GLN A 23 -5.31 25.38 31.19
C GLN A 23 -4.04 26.21 30.93
N GLN A 24 -2.94 25.56 30.56
CA GLN A 24 -1.68 26.22 30.19
C GLN A 24 -1.63 26.61 28.70
N HIS A 25 -2.72 26.40 27.95
CA HIS A 25 -2.80 26.62 26.50
C HIS A 25 -1.69 25.88 25.71
N ILE A 26 -1.38 24.64 26.11
CA ILE A 26 -0.36 23.80 25.47
C ILE A 26 -1.05 22.74 24.60
N PRO A 27 -1.08 22.91 23.26
CA PRO A 27 -1.61 21.91 22.35
C PRO A 27 -0.62 20.76 22.12
N VAL A 28 -1.12 19.53 22.08
CA VAL A 28 -0.33 18.32 21.79
C VAL A 28 -0.65 17.83 20.37
N HIS A 29 0.30 18.03 19.46
CA HIS A 29 0.23 17.55 18.09
C HIS A 29 0.92 16.18 17.97
N SER A 30 0.30 15.25 17.25
CA SER A 30 0.75 13.87 17.14
C SER A 30 0.82 13.42 15.67
N TYR A 31 1.88 12.71 15.31
CA TYR A 31 2.00 11.99 14.04
C TYR A 31 2.14 10.49 14.35
N ALA A 32 1.11 9.71 14.02
CA ALA A 32 1.07 8.28 14.25
C ALA A 32 1.82 7.54 13.13
N VAL A 33 2.80 6.71 13.51
CA VAL A 33 3.65 5.94 12.59
C VAL A 33 3.51 4.45 12.87
N GLY A 34 3.39 3.65 11.83
CA GLY A 34 3.45 2.20 11.89
C GLY A 34 2.08 1.50 11.87
N PRO A 35 2.06 0.15 11.78
CA PRO A 35 0.86 -0.62 11.47
C PRO A 35 -0.14 -0.72 12.62
N LYS A 36 0.29 -0.53 13.87
CA LYS A 36 -0.58 -0.52 15.06
C LYS A 36 -0.57 0.89 15.63
N LYS A 37 -1.73 1.54 15.73
CA LYS A 37 -1.83 2.92 16.22
C LYS A 37 -2.89 3.01 17.31
N ASP A 38 -2.53 3.57 18.45
CA ASP A 38 -3.50 3.89 19.50
C ASP A 38 -4.18 5.23 19.17
N LEU A 39 -5.11 5.19 18.21
CA LEU A 39 -5.85 6.37 17.76
C LEU A 39 -6.72 6.97 18.86
N GLN A 40 -7.14 6.16 19.85
CA GLN A 40 -7.93 6.63 20.98
C GLN A 40 -7.08 7.55 21.86
N LEU A 41 -5.88 7.11 22.26
CA LEU A 41 -4.95 7.92 23.04
C LEU A 41 -4.59 9.22 22.32
N LEU A 42 -4.15 9.12 21.06
CA LEU A 42 -3.72 10.27 20.27
C LEU A 42 -4.88 11.25 20.04
N GLY A 43 -6.07 10.70 19.76
CA GLY A 43 -7.30 11.44 19.62
C GLY A 43 -7.68 12.20 20.90
N THR A 44 -7.62 11.55 22.07
CA THR A 44 -7.85 12.20 23.37
C THR A 44 -6.84 13.33 23.61
N LEU A 45 -5.55 13.11 23.39
CA LEU A 45 -4.55 14.16 23.53
C LEU A 45 -4.83 15.35 22.60
N GLY A 46 -5.09 15.08 21.31
CA GLY A 46 -5.35 16.13 20.32
C GLY A 46 -6.64 16.91 20.58
N VAL A 47 -7.73 16.24 20.95
CA VAL A 47 -9.03 16.88 21.22
C VAL A 47 -8.94 17.78 22.46
N TYR A 48 -8.50 17.22 23.59
CA TYR A 48 -8.62 17.90 24.89
C TYR A 48 -7.54 18.96 25.14
N THR A 49 -6.42 18.91 24.42
CA THR A 49 -5.36 19.94 24.50
C THR A 49 -5.44 20.97 23.37
N GLY A 50 -6.24 20.69 22.33
CA GLY A 50 -6.34 21.52 21.15
C GLY A 50 -5.17 21.33 20.18
N GLY A 51 -4.61 20.13 20.05
CA GLY A 51 -3.61 19.80 19.02
C GLY A 51 -4.21 19.16 17.76
N VAL A 52 -3.39 18.57 16.90
CA VAL A 52 -3.87 17.82 15.72
C VAL A 52 -3.29 16.42 15.71
N VAL A 53 -4.02 15.46 15.13
CA VAL A 53 -3.56 14.09 14.97
C VAL A 53 -3.46 13.78 13.48
N LEU A 54 -2.26 13.43 13.07
CA LEU A 54 -1.91 12.99 11.73
C LEU A 54 -1.46 11.52 11.80
N SER A 55 -1.51 10.80 10.70
CA SER A 55 -1.11 9.39 10.65
C SER A 55 -0.55 9.03 9.28
N ASP A 56 0.43 8.13 9.23
CA ASP A 56 0.93 7.58 7.96
C ASP A 56 -0.11 6.67 7.27
N GLU A 57 -0.50 6.99 6.05
CA GLU A 57 -1.18 6.04 5.17
C GLU A 57 -0.09 5.31 4.40
N ALA A 58 0.29 4.10 4.82
CA ALA A 58 1.48 3.34 4.39
C ALA A 58 1.76 3.22 2.86
N THR A 59 0.92 3.78 1.99
CA THR A 59 1.02 3.77 0.51
C THR A 59 0.68 5.10 -0.18
N GLY A 60 0.53 6.23 0.53
CA GLY A 60 0.05 7.50 -0.05
C GLY A 60 1.12 8.49 -0.53
N LYS A 61 0.90 9.14 -1.69
CA LYS A 61 1.63 10.36 -2.12
C LYS A 61 1.45 11.55 -1.15
N GLN A 62 0.51 11.44 -0.20
CA GLN A 62 0.18 12.47 0.79
C GLN A 62 1.09 12.42 2.04
N ASP A 63 1.81 11.32 2.27
CA ASP A 63 2.73 11.13 3.41
C ASP A 63 4.17 11.54 3.13
N LEU A 64 4.41 12.27 2.03
CA LEU A 64 5.72 12.83 1.78
C LEU A 64 6.13 13.73 2.96
N PRO A 65 7.36 13.60 3.50
CA PRO A 65 7.79 14.38 4.67
C PRO A 65 7.60 15.90 4.51
N ALA A 66 7.73 16.42 3.29
CA ALA A 66 7.51 17.82 2.97
C ALA A 66 6.05 18.28 3.09
N ILE A 67 5.07 17.38 2.87
CA ILE A 67 3.64 17.69 3.00
C ILE A 67 3.24 17.63 4.48
N VAL A 68 3.58 16.54 5.16
CA VAL A 68 3.31 16.35 6.59
C VAL A 68 3.95 17.47 7.42
N GLY A 69 5.19 17.85 7.11
CA GLY A 69 5.87 18.96 7.77
C GLY A 69 5.13 20.30 7.62
N LYS A 70 4.59 20.59 6.43
CA LYS A 70 3.78 21.80 6.20
C LYS A 70 2.47 21.79 6.98
N GLU A 71 1.78 20.65 7.04
CA GLU A 71 0.55 20.51 7.84
C GLU A 71 0.82 20.72 9.33
N LEU A 72 1.91 20.15 9.87
CA LEU A 72 2.30 20.32 11.27
C LEU A 72 2.67 21.77 11.59
N VAL A 73 3.44 22.44 10.73
CA VAL A 73 3.79 23.86 10.92
C VAL A 73 2.52 24.73 10.92
N LYS A 74 1.58 24.48 10.01
CA LYS A 74 0.28 25.17 9.99
C LYS A 74 -0.49 24.95 11.30
N ALA A 75 -0.47 23.73 11.83
CA ALA A 75 -1.13 23.41 13.09
C ALA A 75 -0.45 24.08 14.30
N ILE A 76 0.87 24.20 14.32
CA ILE A 76 1.58 24.89 15.41
C ILE A 76 1.23 26.39 15.42
N GLN A 77 1.03 26.99 14.25
CA GLN A 77 0.76 28.43 14.11
C GLN A 77 -0.71 28.81 14.25
N ALA A 78 -1.64 27.86 14.10
CA ALA A 78 -3.06 28.15 14.12
C ALA A 78 -3.58 28.48 15.53
N PRO A 79 -4.41 29.53 15.68
CA PRO A 79 -4.94 29.95 16.97
C PRO A 79 -5.92 28.91 17.55
N VAL A 80 -5.86 28.72 18.87
CA VAL A 80 -6.73 27.83 19.62
C VAL A 80 -7.57 28.63 20.61
N PHE A 81 -8.89 28.51 20.50
CA PHE A 81 -9.84 29.02 21.48
C PHE A 81 -10.09 27.96 22.55
N TYR A 82 -9.80 28.30 23.81
CA TYR A 82 -10.02 27.42 24.97
C TYR A 82 -11.28 27.87 25.73
N PRO A 83 -12.44 27.22 25.53
CA PRO A 83 -13.66 27.51 26.28
C PRO A 83 -13.58 26.95 27.72
N GLU A 84 -14.19 27.67 28.66
CA GLU A 84 -14.35 27.24 30.06
C GLU A 84 -15.69 26.52 30.28
N SER A 85 -16.70 26.80 29.46
CA SER A 85 -18.02 26.18 29.58
C SER A 85 -18.68 25.91 28.23
N ILE A 86 -19.54 24.89 28.20
CA ILE A 86 -20.41 24.52 27.09
C ILE A 86 -21.87 24.49 27.58
N ARG A 87 -22.79 25.06 26.79
CA ARG A 87 -24.24 24.96 27.02
C ARG A 87 -24.94 24.58 25.72
N VAL A 88 -25.84 23.59 25.81
CA VAL A 88 -26.73 23.19 24.71
C VAL A 88 -28.14 23.64 25.09
N SER A 89 -28.85 24.32 24.18
CA SER A 89 -30.19 24.85 24.47
C SER A 89 -31.23 23.75 24.66
N ASP A 90 -31.06 22.63 23.98
CA ASP A 90 -31.93 21.47 24.09
C ASP A 90 -31.51 20.58 25.26
N LYS A 91 -32.40 20.45 26.25
CA LYS A 91 -32.16 19.65 27.46
C LYS A 91 -32.31 18.14 27.23
N GLN A 92 -32.87 17.72 26.09
CA GLN A 92 -32.98 16.30 25.73
C GLN A 92 -31.65 15.74 25.20
N LEU A 93 -30.72 16.62 24.82
CA LEU A 93 -29.40 16.25 24.33
C LEU A 93 -28.40 16.13 25.47
N GLU A 94 -28.05 14.91 25.81
CA GLU A 94 -26.98 14.61 26.77
C GLU A 94 -25.63 14.53 26.05
N LEU A 95 -24.68 15.36 26.43
CA LEU A 95 -23.31 15.30 25.90
C LEU A 95 -22.52 14.16 26.55
N ASN A 96 -21.69 13.48 25.76
CA ASN A 96 -20.80 12.44 26.28
C ASN A 96 -19.56 13.00 27.01
N THR A 97 -19.40 14.31 27.10
CA THR A 97 -18.30 14.93 27.87
C THR A 97 -18.83 16.16 28.59
N THR A 98 -18.42 16.32 29.84
CA THR A 98 -18.73 17.49 30.67
C THR A 98 -17.78 18.66 30.40
N ARG A 99 -16.70 18.43 29.64
CA ARG A 99 -15.63 19.39 29.44
C ARG A 99 -15.81 20.14 28.13
N ALA A 100 -15.66 21.46 28.19
CA ALA A 100 -15.62 22.29 26.99
C ALA A 100 -14.29 22.04 26.25
N LEU A 101 -14.40 21.61 25.00
CA LEU A 101 -13.30 21.22 24.13
C LEU A 101 -12.70 22.45 23.41
N PRO A 102 -11.36 22.53 23.29
CA PRO A 102 -10.70 23.56 22.50
C PRO A 102 -11.17 23.58 21.04
N VAL A 103 -11.32 24.78 20.47
CA VAL A 103 -11.77 25.02 19.09
C VAL A 103 -10.65 25.67 18.29
N ARG A 104 -10.49 25.27 17.03
CA ARG A 104 -9.41 25.73 16.15
C ARG A 104 -9.96 26.14 14.80
N THR A 105 -9.21 26.94 14.05
CA THR A 105 -9.59 27.38 12.69
C THR A 105 -9.19 26.39 11.61
N ASP A 106 -8.25 25.48 11.89
CA ASP A 106 -7.66 24.53 10.95
C ASP A 106 -8.22 23.11 11.08
N ARG A 107 -9.12 22.87 12.05
CA ARG A 107 -9.69 21.57 12.40
C ARG A 107 -11.07 21.73 13.03
N GLU A 108 -11.99 20.82 12.75
CA GLU A 108 -13.27 20.74 13.44
C GLU A 108 -13.11 20.28 14.91
N THR A 109 -14.03 20.73 15.76
CA THR A 109 -14.19 20.20 17.13
C THR A 109 -15.51 19.46 17.19
N ILE A 110 -15.44 18.17 17.52
CA ILE A 110 -16.57 17.25 17.47
C ILE A 110 -17.07 17.02 18.90
N TYR A 111 -18.38 17.19 19.11
CA TYR A 111 -19.08 16.76 20.31
C TYR A 111 -20.04 15.63 19.95
N LEU A 112 -20.20 14.65 20.84
CA LEU A 112 -21.22 13.62 20.68
C LEU A 112 -22.32 13.86 21.70
N ALA A 113 -23.57 13.80 21.24
CA ALA A 113 -24.76 13.91 22.05
C ALA A 113 -25.67 12.69 21.84
N LYS A 114 -26.41 12.31 22.88
CA LYS A 114 -27.47 11.30 22.84
C LYS A 114 -28.79 11.96 23.18
N GLY A 115 -29.81 11.75 22.34
CA GLY A 115 -31.15 12.28 22.51
C GLY A 115 -31.86 12.45 21.17
N ASP A 116 -33.15 12.75 21.22
CA ASP A 116 -33.96 13.00 20.03
C ASP A 116 -33.90 14.50 19.67
N VAL A 117 -33.60 14.82 18.42
CA VAL A 117 -33.56 16.21 17.94
C VAL A 117 -34.88 16.53 17.24
N ALA A 118 -35.83 17.11 17.98
CA ALA A 118 -37.14 17.48 17.43
C ALA A 118 -37.17 18.89 16.81
N THR A 119 -36.30 19.81 17.27
CA THR A 119 -36.25 21.21 16.81
C THR A 119 -34.81 21.69 16.67
N GLY A 120 -34.60 22.82 15.98
CA GLY A 120 -33.28 23.45 15.91
C GLY A 120 -32.78 23.85 17.30
N PHE A 121 -31.48 23.75 17.53
CA PHE A 121 -30.84 23.99 18.83
C PHE A 121 -29.61 24.88 18.69
N THR A 122 -29.14 25.44 19.80
CA THR A 122 -27.93 26.26 19.85
C THR A 122 -26.90 25.68 20.81
N VAL A 123 -25.63 25.81 20.45
CA VAL A 123 -24.49 25.47 21.30
C VAL A 123 -23.72 26.75 21.60
N GLU A 124 -23.54 27.03 22.88
CA GLU A 124 -22.76 28.16 23.37
C GLU A 124 -21.45 27.66 23.99
N LEU A 125 -20.32 28.21 23.55
CA LEU A 125 -19.01 28.01 24.17
C LEU A 125 -18.49 29.35 24.67
N LYS A 126 -18.08 29.41 25.94
CA LYS A 126 -17.69 30.67 26.58
C LYS A 126 -16.38 30.54 27.34
N ASN A 127 -15.56 31.58 27.29
CA ASN A 127 -14.50 31.84 28.27
C ASN A 127 -14.57 33.29 28.73
N ARG A 128 -13.63 33.73 29.58
CA ARG A 128 -13.61 35.09 30.14
C ARG A 128 -13.59 36.22 29.11
N ASN A 129 -13.12 35.96 27.89
CA ASN A 129 -12.83 36.98 26.88
C ASN A 129 -13.74 36.90 25.65
N LEU A 130 -14.32 35.73 25.36
CA LEU A 130 -15.00 35.45 24.10
C LEU A 130 -16.19 34.49 24.32
N ASP A 131 -17.32 34.84 23.71
CA ASP A 131 -18.55 34.05 23.66
C ASP A 131 -18.82 33.62 22.21
N GLY A 132 -18.85 32.32 21.95
CA GLY A 132 -19.22 31.73 20.66
C GLY A 132 -20.59 31.07 20.73
N VAL A 133 -21.47 31.35 19.74
CA VAL A 133 -22.80 30.75 19.65
C VAL A 133 -23.01 30.19 18.25
N TRP A 134 -23.31 28.88 18.17
CA TRP A 134 -23.62 28.18 16.92
C TRP A 134 -25.07 27.73 16.92
N LYS A 135 -25.76 27.92 15.79
CA LYS A 135 -27.14 27.51 15.58
C LYS A 135 -27.20 26.32 14.63
N PHE A 136 -27.92 25.28 15.03
CA PHE A 136 -28.08 24.05 14.26
C PHE A 136 -29.56 23.83 13.92
N ASN A 137 -29.82 23.48 12.67
CA ASN A 137 -31.14 23.03 12.23
C ASN A 137 -31.34 21.55 12.56
N VAL A 138 -32.58 21.05 12.48
CA VAL A 138 -32.88 19.63 12.66
C VAL A 138 -32.13 18.81 11.60
N PRO A 139 -31.24 17.89 11.98
CA PRO A 139 -30.46 17.11 11.05
C PRO A 139 -31.30 15.98 10.43
N VAL A 140 -30.92 15.54 9.22
CA VAL A 140 -31.49 14.34 8.59
C VAL A 140 -30.84 13.10 9.20
N ALA A 141 -31.64 12.15 9.67
CA ALA A 141 -31.14 10.90 10.23
C ALA A 141 -30.41 10.07 9.15
N GLN A 142 -29.24 9.52 9.51
CA GLN A 142 -28.43 8.66 8.65
C GLN A 142 -28.18 7.33 9.36
N SER A 143 -28.39 6.21 8.67
CA SER A 143 -28.20 4.86 9.23
C SER A 143 -26.74 4.37 9.20
N VAL A 144 -25.81 5.11 8.59
CA VAL A 144 -24.45 4.64 8.24
C VAL A 144 -23.37 5.03 9.28
N ASN A 145 -23.78 5.50 10.47
CA ASN A 145 -22.84 6.04 11.49
C ASN A 145 -22.83 5.22 12.79
N SER A 146 -22.97 3.90 12.72
CA SER A 146 -22.96 2.98 13.87
C SER A 146 -21.69 3.10 14.73
N PHE A 147 -20.55 3.44 14.12
CA PHE A 147 -19.28 3.66 14.84
C PHE A 147 -19.37 4.71 15.95
N LEU A 148 -20.31 5.67 15.86
CA LEU A 148 -20.54 6.69 16.90
C LEU A 148 -21.23 6.14 18.15
N ALA A 149 -21.83 4.96 18.09
CA ALA A 149 -22.37 4.28 19.25
C ALA A 149 -21.26 3.69 20.15
N VAL A 150 -20.07 3.42 19.61
CA VAL A 150 -18.96 2.79 20.35
C VAL A 150 -18.50 3.66 21.54
N PRO A 151 -18.25 4.98 21.39
CA PRO A 151 -17.95 5.84 22.54
C PRO A 151 -19.04 5.84 23.62
N TRP A 152 -20.32 5.67 23.23
CA TRP A 152 -21.45 5.64 24.17
C TRP A 152 -21.57 4.32 24.91
N SER A 153 -21.19 3.20 24.30
CA SER A 153 -21.26 1.87 24.94
C SER A 153 -20.40 1.78 26.22
N ASN A 154 -19.29 2.53 26.25
CA ASN A 154 -18.33 2.53 27.35
C ASN A 154 -18.40 3.79 28.23
N TYR A 155 -19.31 4.71 27.93
CA TYR A 155 -19.45 5.97 28.66
C TYR A 155 -20.10 5.76 30.03
N LYS A 156 -19.49 6.34 31.06
CA LYS A 156 -20.09 6.44 32.40
C LYS A 156 -20.54 7.88 32.66
N PRO A 157 -21.72 8.10 33.27
CA PRO A 157 -22.17 9.45 33.63
C PRO A 157 -21.11 10.21 34.44
N GLY A 158 -20.74 11.41 34.00
CA GLY A 158 -19.72 12.24 34.64
C GLY A 158 -18.28 11.98 34.19
N GLN A 159 -18.05 11.08 33.23
CA GLN A 159 -16.74 10.85 32.63
C GLN A 159 -16.30 12.07 31.80
N GLU A 160 -15.14 12.63 32.14
CA GLU A 160 -14.61 13.82 31.45
C GLU A 160 -14.09 13.50 30.03
N LEU A 161 -13.39 12.36 29.89
CA LEU A 161 -12.75 11.95 28.65
C LEU A 161 -13.57 10.87 27.93
N ALA A 162 -14.38 11.26 26.95
CA ALA A 162 -15.18 10.33 26.14
C ALA A 162 -15.12 10.61 24.64
N VAL A 163 -14.59 11.76 24.22
CA VAL A 163 -14.39 12.10 22.82
C VAL A 163 -12.94 11.89 22.44
N ALA A 164 -12.66 11.03 21.46
CA ALA A 164 -11.31 10.81 20.94
C ALA A 164 -11.17 11.23 19.46
N PHE A 165 -12.08 12.06 18.95
CA PHE A 165 -12.07 12.47 17.54
C PHE A 165 -11.47 13.86 17.35
N ALA A 166 -10.16 13.91 17.08
CA ALA A 166 -9.44 15.15 16.79
C ALA A 166 -9.72 15.61 15.34
N GLY A 167 -10.93 16.12 15.10
CA GLY A 167 -11.39 16.58 13.79
C GLY A 167 -11.94 15.48 12.89
N GLN A 168 -12.41 15.88 11.71
CA GLN A 168 -13.09 14.96 10.79
C GLN A 168 -12.18 13.84 10.28
N ARG A 169 -10.88 14.11 10.09
CA ARG A 169 -9.90 13.09 9.67
C ARG A 169 -9.87 11.90 10.63
N MET A 170 -9.80 12.15 11.94
CA MET A 170 -9.80 11.08 12.94
C MET A 170 -11.16 10.36 13.02
N MET A 171 -12.26 11.10 12.84
CA MET A 171 -13.60 10.51 12.78
C MET A 171 -13.74 9.55 11.60
N ASN A 172 -13.20 9.91 10.42
CA ASN A 172 -13.18 9.05 9.24
C ASN A 172 -12.30 7.82 9.45
N LEU A 173 -11.12 7.97 10.05
CA LEU A 173 -10.26 6.84 10.41
C LEU A 173 -10.96 5.87 11.38
N ALA A 174 -11.67 6.40 12.38
CA ALA A 174 -12.45 5.60 13.31
C ALA A 174 -13.60 4.87 12.60
N ARG A 175 -14.27 5.52 11.64
CA ARG A 175 -15.30 4.88 10.80
C ARG A 175 -14.71 3.74 9.97
N THR A 176 -13.61 3.98 9.25
CA THR A 176 -12.95 2.94 8.44
C THR A 176 -12.48 1.77 9.30
N GLY A 177 -11.85 2.02 10.45
CA GLY A 177 -11.45 0.95 11.37
C GLY A 177 -12.64 0.18 11.95
N HIS A 178 -13.78 0.85 12.17
CA HIS A 178 -15.01 0.19 12.59
C HIS A 178 -15.58 -0.71 11.49
N GLU A 179 -15.65 -0.21 10.26
CA GLU A 179 -16.09 -0.98 9.08
C GLU A 179 -15.20 -2.21 8.84
N GLU A 180 -13.87 -2.06 8.97
CA GLU A 180 -12.91 -3.17 8.88
C GLU A 180 -13.14 -4.22 9.97
N ASN A 181 -13.34 -3.79 11.23
CA ASN A 181 -13.61 -4.71 12.34
C ASN A 181 -14.95 -5.45 12.14
N MET A 182 -15.99 -4.74 11.69
CA MET A 182 -17.27 -5.37 11.33
C MET A 182 -17.09 -6.39 10.20
N ALA A 183 -16.35 -6.05 9.15
CA ALA A 183 -16.07 -6.97 8.05
C ALA A 183 -15.28 -8.22 8.50
N GLN A 184 -14.34 -8.06 9.43
CA GLN A 184 -13.61 -9.19 10.02
C GLN A 184 -14.51 -10.10 10.86
N LEU A 185 -15.40 -9.54 11.68
CA LEU A 185 -16.38 -10.29 12.47
C LEU A 185 -17.40 -11.00 11.57
N GLU A 186 -17.85 -10.37 10.48
CA GLU A 186 -18.72 -10.97 9.49
C GLU A 186 -18.04 -12.14 8.76
N PHE A 187 -16.77 -11.97 8.38
CA PHE A 187 -15.98 -13.03 7.76
C PHE A 187 -15.76 -14.20 8.73
N ALA A 188 -15.42 -13.92 9.98
CA ALA A 188 -15.26 -14.94 11.03
C ALA A 188 -16.59 -15.68 11.29
N GLY A 189 -17.71 -14.96 11.39
CA GLY A 189 -19.04 -15.54 11.53
C GLY A 189 -19.42 -16.44 10.36
N THR A 190 -19.17 -16.00 9.13
CA THR A 190 -19.44 -16.78 7.92
C THR A 190 -18.57 -18.04 7.85
N ASN A 191 -17.28 -17.94 8.21
CA ASN A 191 -16.39 -19.10 8.27
C ASN A 191 -16.76 -20.07 9.38
N ALA A 192 -17.24 -19.59 10.53
CA ALA A 192 -17.75 -20.44 11.60
C ALA A 192 -18.96 -21.26 11.13
N ILE A 193 -19.87 -20.68 10.35
CA ILE A 193 -20.97 -21.41 9.70
C ILE A 193 -20.44 -22.47 8.73
N ARG A 194 -19.50 -22.12 7.84
CA ARG A 194 -18.90 -23.06 6.88
C ARG A 194 -18.20 -24.23 7.56
N SER A 195 -17.62 -23.99 8.73
CA SER A 195 -16.90 -24.98 9.53
C SER A 195 -17.84 -25.80 10.44
N GLY A 196 -19.15 -25.58 10.37
CA GLY A 196 -20.15 -26.26 11.21
C GLY A 196 -20.16 -25.82 12.68
N ASN A 197 -19.45 -24.75 13.04
CA ASN A 197 -19.36 -24.24 14.41
C ASN A 197 -20.39 -23.12 14.65
N PHE A 198 -21.65 -23.51 14.80
CA PHE A 198 -22.78 -22.58 14.93
C PHE A 198 -22.81 -21.80 16.25
N GLU A 199 -22.20 -22.31 17.32
CA GLU A 199 -22.09 -21.59 18.59
C GLU A 199 -21.16 -20.37 18.44
N GLN A 200 -20.03 -20.53 17.75
CA GLN A 200 -19.13 -19.42 17.44
C GLN A 200 -19.79 -18.42 16.46
N ALA A 201 -20.50 -18.92 15.45
CA ALA A 201 -21.26 -18.06 14.55
C ALA A 201 -22.31 -17.20 15.29
N ALA A 202 -23.01 -17.77 16.28
CA ALA A 202 -23.96 -17.04 17.10
C ALA A 202 -23.26 -15.99 17.98
N LYS A 203 -22.08 -16.27 18.53
CA LYS A 203 -21.27 -15.28 19.28
C LYS A 203 -20.90 -14.09 18.39
N TYR A 204 -20.41 -14.35 17.17
CA TYR A 204 -20.08 -13.28 16.22
C TYR A 204 -21.31 -12.49 15.76
N GLY A 205 -22.43 -13.16 15.49
CA GLY A 205 -23.71 -12.51 15.15
C GLY A 205 -24.23 -11.60 16.27
N ASN A 206 -24.17 -12.05 17.52
CA ASN A 206 -24.55 -11.24 18.68
C ASN A 206 -23.62 -10.03 18.88
N LEU A 207 -22.31 -10.19 18.69
CA LEU A 207 -21.36 -9.08 18.76
C LEU A 207 -21.62 -8.04 17.66
N LEU A 208 -21.89 -8.48 16.43
CA LEU A 208 -22.24 -7.60 15.33
C LEU A 208 -23.55 -6.83 15.60
N GLN A 209 -24.56 -7.49 16.17
CA GLN A 209 -25.82 -6.85 16.53
C GLN A 209 -25.68 -5.84 17.68
N GLN A 210 -24.75 -6.08 18.61
CA GLN A 210 -24.42 -5.10 19.66
C GLN A 210 -23.71 -3.87 19.11
N MET A 211 -22.87 -4.03 18.09
CA MET A 211 -22.16 -2.92 17.43
C MET A 211 -23.06 -2.12 16.50
N ASP A 212 -23.91 -2.82 15.75
CA ASP A 212 -24.91 -2.22 14.86
C ASP A 212 -26.24 -3.00 14.93
N PRO A 213 -27.21 -2.50 15.72
CA PRO A 213 -28.52 -3.12 15.83
C PRO A 213 -29.29 -3.22 14.49
N GLY A 214 -28.92 -2.43 13.48
CA GLY A 214 -29.54 -2.42 12.16
C GLY A 214 -28.84 -3.32 11.12
N ASN A 215 -27.80 -4.06 11.50
CA ASN A 215 -27.02 -4.86 10.54
C ASN A 215 -27.80 -6.10 10.07
N SER A 216 -28.18 -6.11 8.79
CA SER A 216 -28.92 -7.21 8.15
C SER A 216 -28.13 -8.52 8.03
N ARG A 217 -26.79 -8.46 7.98
CA ARG A 217 -25.92 -9.64 7.98
C ARG A 217 -25.84 -10.27 9.36
N ALA A 218 -25.78 -9.48 10.44
CA ALA A 218 -25.86 -9.98 11.80
C ALA A 218 -27.17 -10.74 12.05
N GLU A 219 -28.29 -10.17 11.61
CA GLU A 219 -29.60 -10.83 11.65
C GLU A 219 -29.63 -12.14 10.84
N SER A 220 -29.00 -12.15 9.67
CA SER A 220 -28.90 -13.35 8.82
C SER A 220 -28.08 -14.45 9.47
N LEU A 221 -26.94 -14.10 10.10
CA LEU A 221 -26.09 -15.05 10.84
C LEU A 221 -26.87 -15.69 12.00
N LEU A 222 -27.59 -14.89 12.78
CA LEU A 222 -28.39 -15.38 13.91
C LEU A 222 -29.58 -16.25 13.48
N LYS A 223 -30.26 -15.89 12.38
CA LYS A 223 -31.33 -16.72 11.80
C LYS A 223 -30.81 -18.08 11.33
N MET A 224 -29.63 -18.12 10.71
CA MET A 224 -29.01 -19.36 10.27
C MET A 224 -28.65 -20.26 11.46
N THR A 225 -28.12 -19.70 12.55
CA THR A 225 -27.81 -20.48 13.77
C THR A 225 -29.07 -21.03 14.44
N ASP A 226 -30.15 -20.23 14.51
CA ASP A 226 -31.43 -20.64 15.09
C ASP A 226 -32.13 -21.74 14.28
N SER A 227 -32.03 -21.67 12.94
CA SER A 227 -32.60 -22.69 12.05
C SER A 227 -31.93 -24.05 12.21
N TYR A 228 -30.62 -24.07 12.49
CA TYR A 228 -29.85 -25.28 12.70
C TYR A 228 -30.18 -25.94 14.05
N GLN A 229 -30.32 -25.15 15.13
CA GLN A 229 -30.78 -25.67 16.42
C GLN A 229 -32.17 -26.31 16.34
N LYS A 230 -33.08 -25.73 15.53
CA LYS A 230 -34.41 -26.31 15.29
C LYS A 230 -34.37 -27.56 14.39
N GLY A 231 -33.44 -27.63 13.45
CA GLY A 231 -33.26 -28.80 12.56
C GLY A 231 -32.72 -30.05 13.25
N GLN A 232 -31.86 -29.92 14.27
CA GLN A 232 -31.36 -31.06 15.06
C GLN A 232 -32.47 -31.74 15.89
N LEU A 233 -33.51 -31.01 16.28
CA LEU A 233 -34.67 -31.56 17.00
C LEU A 233 -35.63 -32.35 16.08
N ALA A 234 -35.57 -32.13 14.77
CA ALA A 234 -36.48 -32.75 13.79
C ALA A 234 -35.92 -34.03 13.14
N GLN A 235 -34.62 -34.30 13.23
CA GLN A 235 -33.96 -35.47 12.63
C GLN A 235 -33.79 -36.68 13.58
N ALA A 236 -34.35 -36.61 14.79
CA ALA A 236 -34.35 -37.72 15.75
C ALA A 236 -35.48 -38.74 15.51
N ASP A 237 -36.38 -38.50 14.55
CA ASP A 237 -37.52 -39.38 14.28
C ASP A 237 -37.57 -39.71 12.78
N THR A 238 -37.61 -41.01 12.46
CA THR A 238 -37.75 -41.68 11.15
C THR A 238 -36.51 -42.36 10.55
N LYS A 239 -36.44 -43.68 10.74
CA LYS A 239 -35.85 -44.68 9.84
C LYS A 239 -36.82 -45.86 9.74
N GLN A 240 -37.29 -46.19 8.53
CA GLN A 240 -37.20 -47.52 7.88
C GLN A 240 -38.11 -47.65 6.63
N PRO A 241 -37.77 -48.57 5.69
CA PRO A 241 -38.07 -48.47 4.26
C PRO A 241 -39.16 -49.43 3.75
N ALA A 242 -39.67 -49.16 2.54
CA ALA A 242 -40.68 -49.95 1.82
C ALA A 242 -40.07 -50.93 0.81
N THR A 243 -40.77 -52.04 0.58
CA THR A 243 -40.46 -53.12 -0.38
C THR A 243 -41.59 -53.31 -1.40
N ASP A 244 -41.20 -53.65 -2.64
CA ASP A 244 -42.01 -53.84 -3.86
C ASP A 244 -42.78 -55.18 -3.96
N GLY A 245 -43.75 -55.19 -4.89
CA GLY A 245 -44.31 -56.36 -5.61
C GLY A 245 -45.85 -56.29 -5.73
N ALA A 246 -46.58 -56.74 -6.77
CA ALA A 246 -46.41 -57.14 -8.17
C ALA A 246 -47.80 -57.69 -8.62
N ALA A 247 -48.18 -57.60 -9.91
CA ALA A 247 -49.55 -57.75 -10.41
C ALA A 247 -49.95 -59.16 -10.94
N GLU A 248 -51.27 -59.39 -11.04
CA GLU A 248 -52.03 -60.60 -11.47
C GLU A 248 -51.97 -60.95 -12.99
N PRO A 249 -52.37 -62.18 -13.39
CA PRO A 249 -53.02 -62.39 -14.69
C PRO A 249 -54.26 -63.33 -14.71
N ALA A 250 -55.08 -63.20 -15.77
CA ALA A 250 -56.32 -63.93 -16.10
C ALA A 250 -56.14 -65.04 -17.17
N PRO A 251 -57.10 -66.00 -17.37
CA PRO A 251 -56.90 -67.24 -18.13
C PRO A 251 -57.66 -67.33 -19.50
N LYS A 252 -57.28 -68.27 -20.39
CA LYS A 252 -58.08 -68.70 -21.56
C LYS A 252 -57.93 -70.20 -21.91
N ALA A 253 -58.96 -70.71 -22.59
CA ALA A 253 -59.35 -72.10 -22.79
C ALA A 253 -59.03 -72.71 -24.18
N ASP A 254 -59.27 -74.02 -24.25
CA ASP A 254 -58.91 -75.07 -25.22
C ASP A 254 -59.74 -75.18 -26.54
N PRO A 255 -59.36 -76.08 -27.50
CA PRO A 255 -59.52 -75.93 -28.96
C PRO A 255 -60.48 -76.94 -29.64
N LYS A 256 -60.68 -76.84 -30.98
CA LYS A 256 -61.04 -77.98 -31.89
C LYS A 256 -60.98 -77.64 -33.42
N PRO A 257 -60.84 -78.66 -34.32
CA PRO A 257 -60.32 -78.55 -35.71
C PRO A 257 -61.34 -79.07 -36.79
N PRO A 258 -60.96 -79.70 -37.93
CA PRO A 258 -60.87 -79.16 -39.31
C PRO A 258 -61.69 -79.97 -40.38
N ILE A 259 -61.85 -79.53 -41.64
CA ILE A 259 -62.27 -80.41 -42.79
C ILE A 259 -61.74 -79.90 -44.17
N ASP A 260 -61.09 -80.82 -44.93
CA ASP A 260 -60.93 -81.12 -46.40
C ASP A 260 -61.41 -80.15 -47.50
N ASP A 261 -60.99 -80.19 -48.79
CA ASP A 261 -59.91 -80.76 -49.63
C ASP A 261 -60.21 -80.25 -51.09
N ALA A 262 -59.26 -80.38 -52.03
CA ALA A 262 -59.32 -80.12 -53.49
C ALA A 262 -58.46 -78.96 -54.06
N ILE A 263 -57.40 -78.55 -53.35
CA ILE A 263 -56.29 -77.73 -53.86
C ILE A 263 -54.97 -78.57 -53.95
N SER A 264 -55.06 -79.88 -53.72
CA SER A 264 -53.93 -80.76 -53.36
C SER A 264 -52.82 -80.94 -54.41
N LYS A 265 -53.06 -80.69 -55.70
CA LYS A 265 -52.05 -80.95 -56.76
C LYS A 265 -51.20 -79.73 -57.16
N VAL A 266 -51.74 -78.52 -57.04
CA VAL A 266 -50.96 -77.26 -57.10
C VAL A 266 -50.32 -77.00 -55.73
N GLU A 267 -50.99 -77.39 -54.65
CA GLU A 267 -50.39 -77.45 -53.31
C GLU A 267 -49.20 -78.39 -53.26
N GLN A 268 -49.24 -79.61 -53.80
CA GLN A 268 -48.09 -80.52 -53.74
C GLN A 268 -46.79 -79.92 -54.33
N LEU A 269 -46.85 -79.21 -55.46
CA LEU A 269 -45.67 -78.54 -56.03
C LEU A 269 -45.23 -77.31 -55.21
N ARG A 270 -46.18 -76.51 -54.71
CA ARG A 270 -45.91 -75.40 -53.79
C ARG A 270 -45.41 -75.89 -52.42
N GLN A 271 -45.79 -77.09 -51.99
CA GLN A 271 -45.37 -77.76 -50.77
C GLN A 271 -43.95 -78.32 -50.92
N ILE A 272 -43.58 -78.87 -52.08
CA ILE A 272 -42.21 -79.33 -52.35
C ILE A 272 -41.25 -78.14 -52.42
N LYS A 273 -41.57 -77.09 -53.20
CA LYS A 273 -40.77 -75.85 -53.24
C LYS A 273 -40.77 -75.13 -51.88
N GLY A 274 -41.91 -75.13 -51.19
CA GLY A 274 -42.03 -74.61 -49.82
C GLY A 274 -41.19 -75.37 -48.81
N ALA A 275 -41.09 -76.70 -48.93
CA ALA A 275 -40.22 -77.54 -48.10
C ALA A 275 -38.74 -77.27 -48.38
N GLN A 276 -38.35 -77.11 -49.66
CA GLN A 276 -36.99 -76.70 -50.02
C GLN A 276 -36.64 -75.32 -49.46
N MET A 277 -37.54 -74.35 -49.59
CA MET A 277 -37.31 -73.00 -49.05
C MET A 277 -37.29 -72.98 -47.52
N LYS A 278 -38.07 -73.85 -46.88
CA LYS A 278 -38.02 -74.05 -45.43
C LYS A 278 -36.65 -74.58 -44.99
N ILE A 279 -36.04 -75.50 -45.75
CA ILE A 279 -34.68 -76.00 -45.50
C ILE A 279 -33.66 -74.87 -45.68
N GLU A 280 -33.74 -74.10 -46.76
CA GLU A 280 -32.80 -73.00 -47.03
C GLU A 280 -32.88 -71.91 -45.97
N VAL A 281 -34.09 -71.47 -45.60
CA VAL A 281 -34.31 -70.51 -44.52
C VAL A 281 -33.83 -71.07 -43.18
N GLN A 282 -34.02 -72.36 -42.93
CA GLN A 282 -33.56 -72.98 -41.69
C GLN A 282 -32.03 -73.10 -41.65
N ASN A 283 -31.38 -73.43 -42.75
CA ASN A 283 -29.93 -73.45 -42.87
C ASN A 283 -29.35 -72.05 -42.66
N ALA A 284 -29.94 -71.03 -43.29
CA ALA A 284 -29.50 -69.64 -43.13
C ALA A 284 -29.71 -69.10 -41.71
N ILE A 285 -30.78 -69.53 -41.02
CA ILE A 285 -30.98 -69.22 -39.60
C ILE A 285 -29.94 -69.93 -38.73
N GLU A 286 -29.61 -71.18 -39.03
CA GLU A 286 -28.62 -71.96 -38.27
C GLU A 286 -27.20 -71.39 -38.47
N GLU A 287 -26.85 -71.03 -39.70
CA GLU A 287 -25.60 -70.36 -40.05
C GLU A 287 -25.51 -69.00 -39.35
N ALA A 288 -26.57 -68.19 -39.42
CA ALA A 288 -26.61 -66.90 -38.73
C ALA A 288 -26.51 -67.03 -37.21
N ARG A 289 -27.03 -68.11 -36.61
CA ARG A 289 -26.88 -68.39 -35.16
C ARG A 289 -25.46 -68.81 -34.79
N GLN A 290 -24.78 -69.55 -35.65
CA GLN A 290 -23.40 -69.95 -35.42
C GLN A 290 -22.47 -68.74 -35.57
N GLU A 291 -22.71 -67.88 -36.56
CA GLU A 291 -21.87 -66.73 -36.84
C GLU A 291 -22.19 -65.52 -35.93
N SER A 292 -23.40 -65.40 -35.38
CA SER A 292 -23.80 -64.22 -34.58
C SER A 292 -22.95 -63.98 -33.33
N ALA A 293 -22.29 -65.02 -32.81
CA ALA A 293 -21.41 -64.92 -31.64
C ALA A 293 -20.06 -64.24 -31.96
N GLU A 294 -19.52 -64.44 -33.15
CA GLU A 294 -18.19 -63.96 -33.55
C GLU A 294 -18.28 -62.76 -34.50
N ASN A 295 -19.22 -62.79 -35.44
CA ASN A 295 -19.42 -61.76 -36.46
C ASN A 295 -20.92 -61.52 -36.74
N PRO A 296 -21.60 -60.73 -35.89
CA PRO A 296 -23.02 -60.48 -36.05
C PRO A 296 -23.36 -59.61 -37.28
N GLU A 297 -22.42 -58.81 -37.79
CA GLU A 297 -22.61 -58.09 -39.07
C GLU A 297 -22.67 -59.05 -40.27
N GLY A 298 -21.81 -60.09 -40.26
CA GLY A 298 -21.81 -61.17 -41.24
C GLY A 298 -23.13 -61.95 -41.23
N ALA A 299 -23.57 -62.38 -40.05
CA ALA A 299 -24.84 -63.09 -39.84
C ALA A 299 -26.06 -62.28 -40.34
N LEU A 300 -26.10 -60.98 -40.06
CA LEU A 300 -27.16 -60.08 -40.53
C LEU A 300 -27.12 -59.91 -42.06
N GLY A 301 -25.91 -59.94 -42.65
CA GLY A 301 -25.70 -59.99 -44.10
C GLY A 301 -26.29 -61.26 -44.74
N VAL A 302 -26.06 -62.44 -44.15
CA VAL A 302 -26.64 -63.73 -44.61
C VAL A 302 -28.16 -63.68 -44.58
N LEU A 303 -28.76 -63.27 -43.46
CA LEU A 303 -30.22 -63.18 -43.28
C LEU A 303 -30.87 -62.17 -44.23
N LYS A 304 -30.23 -61.03 -44.51
CA LYS A 304 -30.71 -60.05 -45.50
C LYS A 304 -30.72 -60.62 -46.92
N ARG A 305 -29.67 -61.37 -47.30
CA ARG A 305 -29.57 -61.99 -48.63
C ARG A 305 -30.66 -63.03 -48.83
N THR A 306 -30.90 -63.89 -47.86
CA THR A 306 -31.95 -64.93 -47.94
C THR A 306 -33.36 -64.36 -47.86
N LEU A 307 -33.58 -63.29 -47.10
CA LEU A 307 -34.85 -62.55 -47.10
C LEU A 307 -35.14 -61.89 -48.46
N ASN A 308 -34.13 -61.29 -49.09
CA ASN A 308 -34.28 -60.73 -50.44
C ASN A 308 -34.55 -61.82 -51.49
N PHE A 309 -33.89 -62.98 -51.36
CA PHE A 309 -34.14 -64.15 -52.21
C PHE A 309 -35.56 -64.70 -52.03
N LEU A 310 -36.06 -64.79 -50.80
CA LEU A 310 -37.43 -65.20 -50.48
C LEU A 310 -38.48 -64.25 -51.05
N LYS A 311 -38.28 -62.94 -50.93
CA LYS A 311 -39.17 -61.92 -51.52
C LYS A 311 -39.26 -62.02 -53.05
N SER A 312 -38.17 -62.40 -53.70
CA SER A 312 -38.10 -62.52 -55.16
C SER A 312 -38.75 -63.79 -55.75
N THR A 313 -39.07 -64.78 -54.92
CA THR A 313 -39.60 -66.08 -55.37
C THR A 313 -41.13 -66.04 -55.47
N SER A 314 -41.73 -66.27 -56.64
CA SER A 314 -43.20 -66.22 -56.85
C SER A 314 -43.95 -67.54 -56.58
N ASP A 315 -43.24 -68.67 -56.51
CA ASP A 315 -43.83 -70.02 -56.65
C ASP A 315 -44.11 -70.74 -55.33
N ILE A 316 -44.26 -69.99 -54.24
CA ILE A 316 -44.51 -70.50 -52.88
C ILE A 316 -45.84 -69.93 -52.40
N ASP A 317 -46.54 -70.70 -51.57
CA ASP A 317 -47.74 -70.27 -50.87
C ASP A 317 -47.54 -68.93 -50.11
N ILE A 318 -48.57 -68.07 -50.13
CA ILE A 318 -48.49 -66.69 -49.62
C ILE A 318 -48.33 -66.71 -48.09
N ASP A 319 -49.06 -67.59 -47.41
CA ASP A 319 -49.03 -67.70 -45.95
C ASP A 319 -47.69 -68.29 -45.50
N LEU A 320 -47.19 -69.31 -46.19
CA LEU A 320 -45.87 -69.88 -45.92
C LEU A 320 -44.75 -68.85 -46.13
N ARG A 321 -44.83 -68.01 -47.17
CA ARG A 321 -43.86 -66.94 -47.41
C ARG A 321 -43.88 -65.92 -46.28
N GLN A 322 -45.06 -65.44 -45.85
CA GLN A 322 -45.18 -64.51 -44.74
C GLN A 322 -44.65 -65.10 -43.43
N GLN A 323 -44.87 -66.39 -43.19
CA GLN A 323 -44.31 -67.09 -42.03
C GLN A 323 -42.78 -67.15 -42.08
N LEU A 324 -42.19 -67.50 -43.23
CA LEU A 324 -40.72 -67.55 -43.40
C LEU A 324 -40.10 -66.15 -43.35
N GLU A 325 -40.74 -65.13 -43.93
CA GLU A 325 -40.33 -63.73 -43.84
C GLU A 325 -40.37 -63.23 -42.40
N SER A 326 -41.45 -63.51 -41.66
CA SER A 326 -41.58 -63.18 -40.24
C SER A 326 -40.50 -63.88 -39.42
N ARG A 327 -40.19 -65.14 -39.74
CA ARG A 327 -39.15 -65.90 -39.05
C ARG A 327 -37.74 -65.34 -39.29
N LEU A 328 -37.42 -64.97 -40.53
CA LEU A 328 -36.17 -64.28 -40.87
C LEU A 328 -36.10 -62.89 -40.25
N SER A 329 -37.18 -62.12 -40.27
CA SER A 329 -37.21 -60.78 -39.66
C SER A 329 -37.06 -60.84 -38.15
N ASN A 330 -37.68 -61.81 -37.48
CA ASN A 330 -37.54 -62.00 -36.04
C ASN A 330 -36.10 -62.38 -35.68
N MET A 331 -35.48 -63.29 -36.46
CA MET A 331 -34.06 -63.63 -36.27
C MET A 331 -33.15 -62.42 -36.53
N MET A 332 -33.45 -61.57 -37.52
CA MET A 332 -32.72 -60.32 -37.75
C MET A 332 -32.86 -59.33 -36.59
N VAL A 333 -34.03 -59.26 -35.95
CA VAL A 333 -34.24 -58.44 -34.73
C VAL A 333 -33.43 -59.00 -33.56
N ASP A 334 -33.41 -60.33 -33.39
CA ASP A 334 -32.62 -60.99 -32.35
C ASP A 334 -31.11 -60.74 -32.54
N VAL A 335 -30.58 -60.90 -33.76
CA VAL A 335 -29.16 -60.63 -34.07
C VAL A 335 -28.81 -59.15 -33.85
N ARG A 336 -29.70 -58.21 -34.23
CA ARG A 336 -29.51 -56.77 -33.94
C ARG A 336 -29.50 -56.47 -32.44
N SER A 337 -30.40 -57.08 -31.68
CA SER A 337 -30.43 -56.93 -30.22
C SER A 337 -29.13 -57.46 -29.60
N GLN A 338 -28.62 -58.59 -30.08
CA GLN A 338 -27.33 -59.13 -29.63
C GLN A 338 -26.15 -58.20 -29.99
N MET A 339 -26.17 -57.57 -31.18
CA MET A 339 -25.17 -56.55 -31.57
C MET A 339 -25.17 -55.36 -30.61
N GLU A 340 -26.34 -54.78 -30.34
CA GLU A 340 -26.46 -53.62 -29.44
C GLU A 340 -25.97 -53.97 -28.02
N VAL A 341 -26.31 -55.16 -27.52
CA VAL A 341 -25.83 -55.65 -26.22
C VAL A 341 -24.31 -55.85 -26.22
N ALA A 342 -23.74 -56.42 -27.29
CA ALA A 342 -22.29 -56.62 -27.42
C ALA A 342 -21.52 -55.30 -27.56
N GLU A 343 -22.04 -54.35 -28.33
CA GLU A 343 -21.50 -53.00 -28.48
C GLU A 343 -21.57 -52.22 -27.18
N THR A 344 -22.71 -52.25 -26.48
CA THR A 344 -22.87 -51.64 -25.16
C THR A 344 -21.89 -52.25 -24.15
N ARG A 345 -21.66 -53.57 -24.20
CA ARG A 345 -20.67 -54.26 -23.36
C ARG A 345 -19.24 -53.81 -23.69
N ARG A 346 -18.87 -53.69 -24.97
CA ARG A 346 -17.55 -53.18 -25.40
C ARG A 346 -17.34 -51.74 -24.94
N ILE A 347 -18.33 -50.86 -25.13
CA ILE A 347 -18.28 -49.47 -24.69
C ILE A 347 -18.11 -49.39 -23.17
N ARG A 348 -18.87 -50.17 -22.39
CA ARG A 348 -18.71 -50.23 -20.92
C ARG A 348 -17.33 -50.71 -20.49
N GLN A 349 -16.79 -51.76 -21.12
CA GLN A 349 -15.43 -52.24 -20.83
C GLN A 349 -14.38 -51.18 -21.16
N GLN A 350 -14.50 -50.51 -22.31
CA GLN A 350 -13.58 -49.45 -22.71
C GLN A 350 -13.68 -48.23 -21.77
N GLN A 351 -14.89 -47.87 -21.32
CA GLN A 351 -15.09 -46.83 -20.31
C GLN A 351 -14.45 -47.20 -18.96
N GLN A 352 -14.60 -48.44 -18.51
CA GLN A 352 -13.96 -48.92 -17.28
C GLN A 352 -12.43 -48.87 -17.37
N LEU A 353 -11.84 -49.32 -18.49
CA LEU A 353 -10.39 -49.24 -18.71
C LEU A 353 -9.92 -47.78 -18.74
N ALA A 354 -10.63 -46.90 -19.44
CA ALA A 354 -10.32 -45.47 -19.47
C ALA A 354 -10.42 -44.83 -18.07
N GLN A 355 -11.43 -45.17 -17.26
CA GLN A 355 -11.56 -44.68 -15.88
C GLN A 355 -10.41 -45.15 -14.99
N LEU A 356 -10.02 -46.43 -15.08
CA LEU A 356 -8.88 -46.96 -14.33
C LEU A 356 -7.57 -46.28 -14.73
N GLU A 357 -7.36 -46.02 -16.02
CA GLU A 357 -6.18 -45.31 -16.49
C GLU A 357 -6.14 -43.86 -16.02
N GLN A 358 -7.28 -43.16 -16.03
CA GLN A 358 -7.40 -41.80 -15.47
C GLN A 358 -7.14 -41.76 -13.97
N GLN A 359 -7.69 -42.71 -13.21
CA GLN A 359 -7.42 -42.84 -11.77
C GLN A 359 -5.94 -43.08 -11.51
N LYS A 360 -5.30 -43.95 -12.29
CA LYS A 360 -3.86 -44.22 -12.16
C LYS A 360 -3.04 -42.95 -12.40
N ARG A 361 -3.34 -42.20 -13.47
CA ARG A 361 -2.65 -40.93 -13.77
C ARG A 361 -2.80 -39.88 -12.66
N LEU A 362 -3.99 -39.78 -12.06
CA LEU A 362 -4.23 -38.88 -10.93
C LEU A 362 -3.40 -39.28 -9.70
N VAL A 363 -3.34 -40.57 -9.39
CA VAL A 363 -2.50 -41.09 -8.29
C VAL A 363 -1.02 -40.83 -8.57
N ASP A 364 -0.55 -41.09 -9.79
CA ASP A 364 0.84 -40.83 -10.19
C ASP A 364 1.17 -39.34 -10.07
N GLN A 365 0.24 -38.44 -10.41
CA GLN A 365 0.43 -37.00 -10.25
C GLN A 365 0.54 -36.57 -8.78
N ILE A 366 -0.36 -37.08 -7.92
CA ILE A 366 -0.33 -36.79 -6.48
C ILE A 366 1.00 -37.25 -5.87
N LEU A 367 1.48 -38.45 -6.23
CA LEU A 367 2.76 -38.96 -5.76
C LEU A 367 3.94 -38.06 -6.18
N LEU A 368 3.93 -37.55 -7.41
CA LEU A 368 4.96 -36.61 -7.89
C LEU A 368 4.90 -35.25 -7.17
N GLU A 369 3.71 -34.79 -6.79
CA GLU A 369 3.53 -33.57 -6.01
C GLU A 369 4.03 -33.76 -4.56
N ASP A 370 3.72 -34.89 -3.94
CA ASP A 370 4.23 -35.27 -2.61
C ASP A 370 5.77 -35.39 -2.59
N GLU A 371 6.37 -36.05 -3.58
CA GLU A 371 7.83 -36.17 -3.70
C GLU A 371 8.52 -34.80 -3.84
N LYS A 372 7.94 -33.90 -4.64
CA LYS A 372 8.44 -32.52 -4.77
C LYS A 372 8.34 -31.77 -3.47
N MET A 373 7.23 -31.93 -2.74
CA MET A 373 7.06 -31.30 -1.44
C MET A 373 8.12 -31.79 -0.45
N GLU A 374 8.35 -33.11 -0.38
CA GLU A 374 9.39 -33.68 0.48
C GLU A 374 10.77 -33.09 0.17
N GLN A 375 11.14 -33.00 -1.12
CA GLN A 375 12.39 -32.38 -1.55
C GLN A 375 12.51 -30.91 -1.14
N LEU A 376 11.42 -30.13 -1.23
CA LEU A 376 11.40 -28.74 -0.78
C LEU A 376 11.61 -28.64 0.73
N ILE A 377 10.93 -29.46 1.51
CA ILE A 377 11.05 -29.47 2.98
C ILE A 377 12.46 -29.88 3.41
N ASP A 378 13.06 -30.88 2.77
CA ASP A 378 14.44 -31.30 3.04
C ASP A 378 15.44 -30.21 2.67
N ARG A 379 15.22 -29.50 1.55
CA ARG A 379 16.03 -28.34 1.19
C ARG A 379 15.94 -27.22 2.23
N VAL A 380 14.76 -26.94 2.77
CA VAL A 380 14.59 -25.96 3.87
C VAL A 380 15.39 -26.41 5.10
N ARG A 381 15.32 -27.68 5.50
CA ARG A 381 16.09 -28.20 6.64
C ARG A 381 17.60 -28.05 6.42
N SER A 382 18.09 -28.38 5.21
CA SER A 382 19.49 -28.23 4.84
C SER A 382 19.94 -26.78 4.93
N LEU A 383 19.17 -25.85 4.36
CA LEU A 383 19.50 -24.42 4.37
C LEU A 383 19.49 -23.84 5.80
N ILE A 384 18.57 -24.28 6.66
CA ILE A 384 18.58 -23.92 8.08
C ILE A 384 19.84 -24.45 8.80
N GLN A 385 20.32 -25.65 8.44
CA GLN A 385 21.58 -26.17 8.98
C GLN A 385 22.78 -25.35 8.50
N ASP A 386 22.83 -25.01 7.21
CA ASP A 386 23.89 -24.15 6.65
C ASP A 386 23.92 -22.77 7.33
N GLY A 387 22.74 -22.21 7.60
CA GLY A 387 22.59 -20.99 8.40
C GLY A 387 23.20 -21.11 9.79
N LYS A 388 23.00 -22.24 10.47
CA LYS A 388 23.60 -22.51 11.79
C LYS A 388 25.12 -22.66 11.73
N HIS A 389 25.66 -23.05 10.57
CA HIS A 389 27.10 -23.18 10.33
C HIS A 389 27.78 -21.89 9.85
N GLY A 390 27.05 -20.77 9.83
CA GLY A 390 27.59 -19.44 9.57
C GLY A 390 27.25 -18.84 8.22
N ASN A 391 26.51 -19.55 7.35
CA ASN A 391 26.00 -18.98 6.12
C ASN A 391 24.65 -18.27 6.36
N PHE A 392 24.68 -17.04 6.88
CA PHE A 392 23.46 -16.33 7.28
C PHE A 392 22.45 -16.11 6.14
N ASP A 393 22.91 -15.97 4.90
CA ASP A 393 22.06 -15.79 3.72
C ASP A 393 21.17 -17.03 3.48
N ALA A 394 21.63 -18.22 3.90
CA ALA A 394 20.87 -19.46 3.78
C ALA A 394 19.54 -19.43 4.56
N TYR A 395 19.41 -18.60 5.60
CA TYR A 395 18.12 -18.45 6.29
C TYR A 395 17.06 -17.76 5.43
N GLU A 396 17.46 -16.76 4.63
CA GLU A 396 16.53 -16.07 3.72
C GLU A 396 16.19 -16.97 2.53
N GLU A 397 17.16 -17.74 2.03
CA GLU A 397 16.89 -18.77 1.03
C GLU A 397 15.94 -19.86 1.56
N ALA A 398 16.12 -20.30 2.81
CA ALA A 398 15.24 -21.28 3.44
C ALA A 398 13.80 -20.78 3.51
N GLU A 399 13.60 -19.51 3.88
CA GLU A 399 12.28 -18.88 3.88
C GLU A 399 11.67 -18.83 2.48
N ALA A 400 12.46 -18.42 1.47
CA ALA A 400 11.99 -18.36 0.09
C ALA A 400 11.55 -19.75 -0.42
N VAL A 401 12.33 -20.80 -0.15
CA VAL A 401 11.97 -22.18 -0.52
C VAL A 401 10.73 -22.66 0.23
N ALA A 402 10.60 -22.33 1.53
CA ALA A 402 9.42 -22.69 2.31
C ALA A 402 8.15 -21.99 1.80
N ARG A 403 8.25 -20.74 1.33
CA ARG A 403 7.14 -20.01 0.72
C ARG A 403 6.64 -20.68 -0.55
N VAL A 404 7.55 -21.17 -1.40
CA VAL A 404 7.20 -21.98 -2.59
C VAL A 404 6.45 -23.26 -2.19
N ALA A 405 6.84 -23.92 -1.10
CA ALA A 405 6.13 -25.11 -0.63
C ALA A 405 4.70 -24.80 -0.16
N VAL A 406 4.48 -23.65 0.51
CA VAL A 406 3.14 -23.20 0.94
C VAL A 406 2.28 -22.78 -0.25
N ASP A 407 2.87 -22.13 -1.25
CA ASP A 407 2.16 -21.72 -2.47
C ASP A 407 1.75 -22.91 -3.34
N MET A 408 2.51 -24.02 -3.29
CA MET A 408 2.18 -25.27 -3.97
C MET A 408 0.94 -25.93 -3.35
N GLU A 409 0.86 -26.02 -2.02
CA GLU A 409 -0.32 -26.51 -1.31
C GLU A 409 -0.72 -25.62 -0.12
N PRO A 410 -1.62 -24.64 -0.36
CA PRO A 410 -2.11 -23.77 0.70
C PRO A 410 -2.83 -24.56 1.80
N GLY A 411 -2.42 -24.38 3.05
CA GLY A 411 -2.99 -25.07 4.21
C GLY A 411 -2.34 -26.42 4.54
N ASN A 412 -1.30 -26.82 3.81
CA ASN A 412 -0.48 -27.97 4.15
C ASN A 412 0.31 -27.70 5.46
N GLY A 413 0.16 -28.59 6.44
CA GLY A 413 0.77 -28.46 7.77
C GLY A 413 2.30 -28.43 7.73
N PRO A 414 2.97 -29.43 7.15
CA PRO A 414 4.42 -29.45 6.96
C PRO A 414 4.99 -28.20 6.29
N ALA A 415 4.39 -27.74 5.18
CA ALA A 415 4.85 -26.54 4.46
C ALA A 415 4.73 -25.28 5.34
N THR A 416 3.59 -25.11 6.02
CA THR A 416 3.37 -23.97 6.92
C THR A 416 4.35 -23.98 8.10
N ALA A 417 4.64 -25.15 8.66
CA ALA A 417 5.63 -25.31 9.72
C ALA A 417 7.06 -25.00 9.23
N ALA A 418 7.42 -25.41 8.01
CA ALA A 418 8.70 -25.08 7.40
C ALA A 418 8.88 -23.56 7.20
N LEU A 419 7.82 -22.86 6.78
CA LEU A 419 7.84 -21.40 6.65
C LEU A 419 8.03 -20.73 8.02
N PHE A 420 7.21 -21.09 9.01
CA PHE A 420 7.34 -20.53 10.35
C PHE A 420 8.72 -20.78 10.96
N THR A 421 9.27 -21.98 10.81
CA THR A 421 10.57 -22.34 11.38
C THR A 421 11.74 -21.65 10.67
N SER A 422 11.72 -21.50 9.35
CA SER A 422 12.74 -20.76 8.60
C SER A 422 12.72 -19.27 8.93
N GLU A 423 11.54 -18.64 8.95
CA GLU A 423 11.35 -17.24 9.36
C GLU A 423 11.86 -17.03 10.79
N ALA A 424 11.40 -17.84 11.75
CA ALA A 424 11.79 -17.72 13.16
C ALA A 424 13.30 -17.92 13.36
N ALA A 425 13.91 -18.89 12.67
CA ALA A 425 15.35 -19.14 12.74
C ALA A 425 16.15 -17.95 12.20
N GLY A 426 15.76 -17.40 11.04
CA GLY A 426 16.40 -16.23 10.45
C GLY A 426 16.30 -14.99 11.33
N GLN A 427 15.12 -14.70 11.89
CA GLN A 427 14.93 -13.55 12.79
C GLN A 427 15.74 -13.68 14.07
N LEU A 428 15.78 -14.88 14.65
CA LEU A 428 16.56 -15.15 15.86
C LEU A 428 18.07 -15.01 15.61
N ALA A 429 18.57 -15.47 14.46
CA ALA A 429 19.95 -15.28 14.05
C ALA A 429 20.30 -13.79 13.90
N LYS A 430 19.44 -13.01 13.21
CA LYS A 430 19.60 -11.55 13.06
C LYS A 430 19.66 -10.85 14.42
N VAL A 431 18.77 -11.18 15.35
CA VAL A 431 18.77 -10.58 16.71
C VAL A 431 20.06 -10.87 17.46
N PHE A 432 20.56 -12.10 17.41
CA PHE A 432 21.83 -12.44 18.06
C PHE A 432 23.02 -11.73 17.44
N GLN A 433 23.07 -11.63 16.11
CA GLN A 433 24.10 -10.87 15.42
C GLN A 433 24.08 -9.40 15.83
N MET A 434 22.90 -8.77 15.83
CA MET A 434 22.76 -7.36 16.25
C MET A 434 23.14 -7.14 17.71
N ARG A 435 22.88 -8.12 18.58
CA ARG A 435 23.31 -8.06 19.99
C ARG A 435 24.82 -8.16 20.12
N SER A 436 25.47 -9.05 19.38
CA SER A 436 26.94 -9.16 19.34
C SER A 436 27.58 -7.89 18.80
N LEU A 437 27.11 -7.40 17.65
CA LEU A 437 27.59 -6.15 17.05
C LEU A 437 27.40 -4.96 18.00
N ARG A 438 26.27 -4.87 18.71
CA ARG A 438 26.07 -3.83 19.72
C ARG A 438 27.10 -3.92 20.84
N ALA A 439 27.39 -5.12 21.34
CA ALA A 439 28.39 -5.30 22.39
C ALA A 439 29.78 -4.87 21.90
N ASP A 440 30.17 -5.27 20.69
CA ASP A 440 31.45 -4.90 20.08
C ASP A 440 31.56 -3.38 19.90
N ARG A 441 30.53 -2.75 19.31
CA ARG A 441 30.52 -1.29 19.07
C ARG A 441 30.46 -0.50 20.38
N PHE A 442 29.81 -1.02 21.40
CA PHE A 442 29.82 -0.42 22.73
C PHE A 442 31.24 -0.42 23.31
N LEU A 443 31.97 -1.55 23.21
CA LEU A 443 33.36 -1.63 23.66
C LEU A 443 34.29 -0.74 22.83
N GLU A 444 34.14 -0.70 21.50
CA GLU A 444 34.89 0.22 20.63
C GLU A 444 34.65 1.69 21.01
N THR A 445 33.40 2.04 21.33
CA THR A 445 33.06 3.40 21.75
C THR A 445 33.71 3.74 23.08
N LEU A 446 33.63 2.84 24.07
CA LEU A 446 34.32 3.04 25.35
C LEU A 446 35.84 3.14 25.16
N TYR A 447 36.42 2.36 24.25
CA TYR A 447 37.84 2.49 23.89
C TYR A 447 38.16 3.88 23.30
N GLN A 448 37.32 4.42 22.42
CA GLN A 448 37.50 5.77 21.88
C GLN A 448 37.37 6.85 22.97
N VAL A 449 36.45 6.67 23.92
CA VAL A 449 36.33 7.54 25.09
C VAL A 449 37.62 7.52 25.90
N GLU A 450 38.15 6.35 26.25
CA GLU A 450 39.44 6.23 26.96
C GLU A 450 40.58 6.85 26.15
N LEU A 451 40.64 6.60 24.83
CA LEU A 451 41.64 7.18 23.95
C LEU A 451 41.61 8.72 23.96
N SER A 452 40.42 9.33 24.02
CA SER A 452 40.26 10.79 24.14
C SER A 452 40.67 11.35 25.51
N HIS A 453 40.63 10.52 26.56
CA HIS A 453 41.11 10.87 27.89
C HIS A 453 42.63 10.72 28.03
N VAL A 454 43.30 9.99 27.12
CA VAL A 454 44.76 9.98 27.06
C VAL A 454 45.20 11.40 26.69
N PRO A 455 45.84 12.14 27.60
CA PRO A 455 46.31 13.47 27.31
C PRO A 455 47.34 13.36 26.19
N PHE A 456 47.07 13.96 25.04
CA PHE A 456 48.12 14.15 24.06
C PHE A 456 49.04 15.24 24.60
N PRO A 457 50.35 14.97 24.74
CA PRO A 457 51.27 16.04 25.09
C PRO A 457 51.16 17.11 24.00
N ASP A 458 51.02 18.37 24.39
CA ASP A 458 51.00 19.56 23.52
C ASP A 458 52.39 19.82 22.87
N GLU A 459 53.17 18.76 22.73
CA GLU A 459 54.48 18.65 22.12
C GLU A 459 54.39 17.62 20.97
N PRO A 460 54.10 18.06 19.74
CA PRO A 460 54.11 19.45 19.29
C PRO A 460 52.75 20.16 19.45
N PRO A 461 52.75 21.48 19.68
CA PRO A 461 51.53 22.29 19.83
C PRO A 461 50.73 22.29 18.53
N ILE A 462 49.47 22.76 18.59
CA ILE A 462 48.64 23.05 17.41
C ILE A 462 49.46 23.88 16.41
N ARG A 463 49.99 23.20 15.38
CA ARG A 463 50.74 23.84 14.30
C ARG A 463 49.73 24.34 13.29
N TRP A 464 49.46 25.63 13.35
CA TRP A 464 48.77 26.30 12.25
C TRP A 464 49.48 25.99 10.93
N PRO A 465 48.72 25.83 9.83
CA PRO A 465 49.32 25.65 8.53
C PRO A 465 50.32 26.78 8.26
N SER A 466 51.43 26.44 7.60
CA SER A 466 52.44 27.42 7.21
C SER A 466 51.83 28.55 6.36
N ALA A 467 52.44 29.73 6.39
CA ALA A 467 51.96 30.89 5.62
C ALA A 467 51.60 30.58 4.15
N PRO A 468 52.35 29.75 3.39
CA PRO A 468 51.99 29.34 2.03
C PRO A 468 50.60 28.68 1.90
N VAL A 469 50.18 27.90 2.90
CA VAL A 469 48.87 27.24 2.91
C VAL A 469 47.76 28.28 3.06
N TRP A 470 47.97 29.27 3.94
CA TRP A 470 47.05 30.38 4.10
C TRP A 470 46.97 31.27 2.84
N THR A 471 48.09 31.48 2.15
CA THR A 471 48.10 32.23 0.89
C THR A 471 47.31 31.50 -0.19
N ALA A 472 47.54 30.19 -0.34
CA ALA A 472 46.81 29.35 -1.30
C ALA A 472 45.30 29.30 -1.01
N LEU A 473 44.89 29.24 0.27
CA LEU A 473 43.48 29.32 0.66
C LEU A 473 42.85 30.67 0.29
N THR A 474 43.58 31.76 0.53
CA THR A 474 43.13 33.12 0.18
C THR A 474 42.99 33.31 -1.33
N GLU A 475 43.95 32.79 -2.12
CA GLU A 475 43.87 32.82 -3.58
C GLU A 475 42.71 31.99 -4.12
N ARG A 476 42.45 30.81 -3.54
CA ARG A 476 41.29 29.99 -3.91
C ARG A 476 39.96 30.71 -3.65
N ARG A 477 39.89 31.56 -2.61
CA ARG A 477 38.71 32.38 -2.30
C ARG A 477 38.50 33.54 -3.28
N LYS A 478 39.55 34.08 -3.91
CA LYS A 478 39.42 35.15 -4.91
C LYS A 478 38.48 34.80 -6.07
N LYS A 479 38.39 33.51 -6.44
CA LYS A 479 37.44 33.03 -7.47
C LYS A 479 35.98 33.41 -7.15
N TRP A 480 35.65 33.52 -5.86
CA TRP A 480 34.30 33.80 -5.37
C TRP A 480 34.10 35.26 -4.95
N SER A 481 35.11 36.13 -5.09
CA SER A 481 35.01 37.54 -4.66
C SER A 481 34.17 38.43 -5.58
N ASN A 482 33.77 37.94 -6.75
CA ASN A 482 33.06 38.72 -7.76
C ASN A 482 31.53 38.68 -7.63
N VAL A 483 31.00 38.32 -6.47
CA VAL A 483 29.56 38.25 -6.23
C VAL A 483 29.14 39.40 -5.33
N ASP A 484 29.37 40.64 -5.79
CA ASP A 484 28.64 41.78 -5.24
C ASP A 484 27.35 41.95 -6.06
N LEU A 485 26.20 42.02 -5.39
CA LEU A 485 24.89 42.11 -6.06
C LEU A 485 24.65 43.51 -6.63
N HIS A 486 25.36 44.51 -6.12
CA HIS A 486 25.29 45.89 -6.60
C HIS A 486 26.25 46.07 -7.79
N ARG A 487 25.69 46.27 -8.99
CA ARG A 487 26.49 46.53 -10.19
C ARG A 487 26.80 48.03 -10.26
N ASN A 488 27.89 48.44 -9.60
CA ASN A 488 28.35 49.83 -9.62
C ASN A 488 28.43 50.37 -11.05
N SER A 489 27.95 51.59 -11.27
CA SER A 489 28.08 52.24 -12.58
C SER A 489 29.56 52.51 -12.91
N PRO A 490 29.94 52.66 -14.19
CA PRO A 490 31.31 53.02 -14.56
C PRO A 490 31.81 54.35 -13.95
N ALA A 491 30.90 55.24 -13.54
CA ALA A 491 31.22 56.47 -12.84
C ALA A 491 31.48 56.21 -11.34
N GLU A 492 30.65 55.40 -10.68
CA GLU A 492 30.83 55.01 -9.29
C GLU A 492 32.10 54.19 -9.07
N GLN A 493 32.42 53.28 -10.01
CA GLN A 493 33.69 52.55 -9.99
C GLN A 493 34.89 53.50 -10.05
N ARG A 494 34.83 54.53 -10.89
CA ARG A 494 35.85 55.59 -10.96
C ARG A 494 36.00 56.29 -9.61
N ILE A 495 34.89 56.66 -8.95
CA ILE A 495 34.92 57.27 -7.62
C ILE A 495 35.59 56.34 -6.60
N PHE A 496 35.29 55.03 -6.60
CA PHE A 496 35.91 54.06 -5.69
C PHE A 496 37.42 53.87 -5.95
N GLU A 497 37.86 53.93 -7.21
CA GLU A 497 39.28 53.87 -7.58
C GLU A 497 40.03 55.13 -7.13
N GLU A 498 39.46 56.32 -7.38
CA GLU A 498 40.02 57.60 -6.93
C GLU A 498 40.12 57.68 -5.40
N LEU A 499 39.13 57.14 -4.68
CA LEU A 499 39.15 57.05 -3.22
C LEU A 499 40.34 56.25 -2.66
N GLN A 500 40.95 55.37 -3.47
CA GLN A 500 42.13 54.58 -3.08
C GLN A 500 43.46 55.28 -3.40
N LYS A 501 43.46 56.36 -4.17
CA LYS A 501 44.68 57.10 -4.52
C LYS A 501 45.15 57.97 -3.36
N GLU A 502 46.44 58.25 -3.35
CA GLU A 502 47.10 59.08 -2.36
C GLU A 502 46.79 60.57 -2.59
N THR A 503 46.60 61.30 -1.49
CA THR A 503 46.21 62.71 -1.48
C THR A 503 46.98 63.47 -0.41
N GLU A 504 47.12 64.77 -0.65
CA GLU A 504 47.62 65.73 0.32
C GLU A 504 46.48 66.65 0.72
N ALA A 505 46.34 66.87 2.04
CA ALA A 505 45.25 67.64 2.62
C ALA A 505 45.84 68.56 3.69
N ASN A 506 46.08 69.82 3.36
CA ASN A 506 46.56 70.83 4.30
C ASN A 506 45.60 72.01 4.32
N PHE A 507 44.66 71.98 5.27
CA PHE A 507 43.59 72.95 5.41
C PHE A 507 43.60 73.50 6.84
N PRO A 508 44.27 74.64 7.10
CA PRO A 508 44.21 75.32 8.38
C PRO A 508 43.02 76.30 8.39
N ASP A 509 41.94 75.94 9.10
CA ASP A 509 40.73 76.74 9.29
C ASP A 509 40.04 77.17 7.98
N ILE A 510 39.89 76.22 7.04
CA ILE A 510 39.23 76.44 5.74
C ILE A 510 37.80 75.85 5.79
N PRO A 511 36.78 76.51 5.24
CA PRO A 511 35.40 76.01 5.26
C PRO A 511 35.24 74.70 4.47
N LEU A 512 34.33 73.84 4.95
CA LEU A 512 34.07 72.53 4.36
C LEU A 512 33.70 72.59 2.86
N SER A 513 32.95 73.60 2.43
CA SER A 513 32.63 73.87 1.01
C SER A 513 33.87 73.93 0.12
N GLU A 514 34.87 74.70 0.53
CA GLU A 514 36.12 74.91 -0.21
C GLU A 514 36.98 73.64 -0.21
N VAL A 515 37.04 72.94 0.93
CA VAL A 515 37.76 71.66 1.05
C VAL A 515 37.18 70.60 0.08
N MET A 516 35.85 70.52 -0.03
CA MET A 516 35.21 69.58 -0.93
C MET A 516 35.34 69.98 -2.40
N THR A 517 35.34 71.28 -2.70
CA THR A 517 35.61 71.78 -4.05
C THR A 517 37.04 71.43 -4.48
N TYR A 518 38.01 71.60 -3.57
CA TYR A 518 39.40 71.20 -3.81
C TYR A 518 39.54 69.70 -4.14
N PHE A 519 38.90 68.82 -3.35
CA PHE A 519 38.95 67.39 -3.64
C PHE A 519 38.20 66.99 -4.90
N ALA A 520 37.11 67.68 -5.24
CA ALA A 520 36.37 67.46 -6.48
C ALA A 520 37.24 67.77 -7.70
N GLU A 521 37.99 68.89 -7.67
CA GLU A 521 38.90 69.29 -8.74
C GLU A 521 40.15 68.39 -8.82
N LEU A 522 40.77 68.08 -7.68
CA LEU A 522 42.00 67.28 -7.62
C LEU A 522 41.80 65.84 -8.12
N HIS A 523 40.68 65.22 -7.74
CA HIS A 523 40.37 63.84 -8.10
C HIS A 523 39.44 63.71 -9.30
N ASN A 524 38.99 64.82 -9.87
CA ASN A 524 38.04 64.86 -10.98
C ASN A 524 36.77 64.00 -10.69
N ILE A 525 36.22 64.17 -9.48
CA ILE A 525 35.00 63.50 -9.01
C ILE A 525 33.93 64.52 -8.65
N THR A 526 32.67 64.21 -8.92
CA THR A 526 31.55 65.08 -8.55
C THR A 526 31.21 64.88 -7.07
N ILE A 527 31.37 65.92 -6.27
CA ILE A 527 31.04 65.92 -4.84
C ILE A 527 29.85 66.86 -4.59
N LEU A 528 28.79 66.36 -3.97
CA LEU A 528 27.61 67.12 -3.59
C LEU A 528 27.45 67.13 -2.07
N ILE A 529 27.27 68.31 -1.49
CA ILE A 529 26.95 68.46 -0.06
C ILE A 529 25.43 68.57 0.07
N ASN A 530 24.81 67.64 0.78
CA ASN A 530 23.37 67.68 1.01
C ASN A 530 23.04 68.68 2.12
N SER A 531 22.86 69.96 1.76
CA SER A 531 22.58 71.04 2.72
C SER A 531 21.34 70.80 3.60
N ASN A 532 20.34 70.08 3.09
CA ASN A 532 19.15 69.71 3.85
C ASN A 532 19.47 68.72 4.98
N ASP A 533 20.41 67.81 4.74
CA ASP A 533 20.82 66.79 5.72
C ASP A 533 21.64 67.42 6.84
N LEU A 534 22.53 68.35 6.49
CA LEU A 534 23.36 69.09 7.44
C LEU A 534 22.52 70.03 8.33
N GLY A 535 21.50 70.69 7.76
CA GLY A 535 20.66 71.66 8.48
C GLY A 535 19.81 71.05 9.61
N GLU A 536 19.43 69.78 9.50
CA GLU A 536 18.66 69.06 10.53
C GLU A 536 19.48 68.79 11.82
N GLU A 537 20.80 68.69 11.70
CA GLU A 537 21.73 68.54 12.83
C GLU A 537 22.35 69.88 13.30
N GLY A 538 21.89 71.00 12.73
CA GLY A 538 22.42 72.34 13.04
C GLY A 538 23.82 72.61 12.47
N LEU A 539 24.27 71.78 11.52
CA LEU A 539 25.56 71.94 10.84
C LEU A 539 25.41 72.86 9.63
N THR A 540 26.45 73.63 9.32
CA THR A 540 26.49 74.50 8.15
C THR A 540 27.67 74.14 7.25
N VAL A 541 27.60 74.54 5.98
CA VAL A 541 28.63 74.25 4.98
C VAL A 541 29.92 75.07 5.23
N ASP A 542 29.86 76.06 6.11
CA ASP A 542 30.95 76.95 6.47
C ASP A 542 31.77 76.47 7.68
N GLU A 543 31.51 75.26 8.18
CA GLU A 543 32.24 74.70 9.32
C GLU A 543 33.75 74.63 9.01
N PRO A 544 34.62 75.20 9.86
CA PRO A 544 36.05 75.22 9.61
C PRO A 544 36.68 73.85 9.80
N VAL A 545 37.44 73.41 8.80
CA VAL A 545 38.25 72.19 8.84
C VAL A 545 39.70 72.56 9.16
N ASN A 546 40.27 71.91 10.17
CA ASN A 546 41.66 72.11 10.58
C ASN A 546 42.44 70.78 10.56
N VAL A 547 43.07 70.47 9.42
CA VAL A 547 43.72 69.18 9.16
C VAL A 547 44.97 69.35 8.30
N ALA A 548 46.07 68.71 8.70
CA ALA A 548 47.30 68.61 7.91
C ALA A 548 47.73 67.14 7.77
N LEU A 549 47.56 66.57 6.58
CA LEU A 549 47.81 65.18 6.23
C LEU A 549 48.54 65.11 4.87
N SER A 550 49.53 64.23 4.75
CA SER A 550 50.25 63.96 3.50
C SER A 550 50.50 62.45 3.36
N GLY A 551 50.46 61.94 2.12
CA GLY A 551 50.72 60.54 1.81
C GLY A 551 49.64 59.56 2.28
N ILE A 552 48.39 60.01 2.41
CA ILE A 552 47.26 59.15 2.82
C ILE A 552 46.27 58.96 1.68
N LYS A 553 45.48 57.89 1.73
CA LYS A 553 44.41 57.67 0.74
C LYS A 553 43.28 58.69 0.91
N LEU A 554 42.67 59.13 -0.19
CA LEU A 554 41.52 60.06 -0.17
C LEU A 554 40.41 59.57 0.77
N LYS A 555 40.09 58.27 0.73
CA LYS A 555 39.13 57.63 1.65
C LYS A 555 39.45 57.88 3.12
N SER A 556 40.72 57.76 3.49
CA SER A 556 41.16 58.01 4.87
C SER A 556 41.13 59.50 5.20
N ALA A 557 41.51 60.37 4.25
CA ALA A 557 41.46 61.81 4.41
C ALA A 557 40.02 62.31 4.67
N LEU A 558 39.07 61.87 3.84
CA LEU A 558 37.64 62.20 4.00
C LEU A 558 37.09 61.68 5.33
N ASN A 559 37.44 60.46 5.74
CA ASN A 559 37.02 59.93 7.04
C ASN A 559 37.58 60.73 8.22
N ILE A 560 38.81 61.25 8.12
CA ILE A 560 39.42 62.06 9.19
C ILE A 560 38.79 63.47 9.24
N ILE A 561 38.43 64.03 8.08
CA ILE A 561 37.82 65.36 7.98
C ILE A 561 36.34 65.35 8.38
N LEU A 562 35.57 64.36 7.91
CA LEU A 562 34.10 64.35 8.06
C LEU A 562 33.65 63.79 9.42
N LYS A 563 34.32 62.77 9.94
CA LYS A 563 33.89 62.06 11.16
C LYS A 563 33.83 62.93 12.43
N PRO A 564 34.77 63.86 12.69
CA PRO A 564 34.70 64.73 13.87
C PRO A 564 33.49 65.67 13.84
N ILE A 565 33.00 66.01 12.65
CA ILE A 565 31.87 66.92 12.42
C ILE A 565 30.55 66.13 12.33
N GLY A 566 30.58 64.80 12.51
CA GLY A 566 29.38 63.95 12.42
C GLY A 566 28.93 63.65 10.98
N LEU A 567 29.77 63.93 10.00
CA LEU A 567 29.47 63.70 8.58
C LEU A 567 30.13 62.43 8.06
N THR A 568 29.56 61.89 6.98
CA THR A 568 30.12 60.80 6.21
C THR A 568 29.79 61.00 4.73
N TYR A 569 30.37 60.17 3.86
CA TYR A 569 30.11 60.20 2.44
C TYR A 569 29.42 58.92 1.97
N LEU A 570 28.54 59.07 0.98
CA LEU A 570 27.87 57.99 0.26
C LEU A 570 28.13 58.15 -1.23
N VAL A 571 28.29 57.04 -1.95
CA VAL A 571 28.44 57.04 -3.41
C VAL A 571 27.19 56.43 -4.00
N GLU A 572 26.34 57.27 -4.58
CA GLU A 572 25.05 56.90 -5.18
C GLU A 572 24.73 57.85 -6.34
N ASP A 573 23.96 57.37 -7.31
CA ASP A 573 23.54 58.16 -8.48
C ASP A 573 24.73 58.78 -9.23
N GLU A 574 25.84 58.04 -9.32
CA GLU A 574 27.07 58.46 -10.02
C GLU A 574 27.81 59.66 -9.41
N VAL A 575 27.45 60.07 -8.18
CA VAL A 575 28.05 61.20 -7.46
C VAL A 575 28.42 60.83 -6.02
N MET A 576 29.40 61.52 -5.44
CA MET A 576 29.71 61.39 -4.02
C MET A 576 28.90 62.42 -3.22
N LYS A 577 27.94 61.94 -2.42
CA LYS A 577 27.11 62.78 -1.56
C LYS A 577 27.71 62.83 -0.15
N ILE A 578 27.82 64.01 0.42
CA ILE A 578 28.21 64.22 1.82
C ILE A 578 26.93 64.45 2.62
N THR A 579 26.71 63.61 3.62
CA THR A 579 25.52 63.60 4.46
C THR A 579 25.91 63.31 5.91
N THR A 580 24.95 63.35 6.84
CA THR A 580 25.20 63.08 8.25
C THR A 580 25.34 61.57 8.51
N SER A 581 26.06 61.19 9.56
CA SER A 581 26.22 59.77 9.90
C SER A 581 24.89 59.07 10.18
N ILE A 582 23.92 59.80 10.74
CA ILE A 582 22.59 59.26 11.07
C ILE A 582 21.84 58.88 9.79
N LYS A 583 21.76 59.79 8.81
CA LYS A 583 21.08 59.51 7.52
C LYS A 583 21.80 58.42 6.72
N ALA A 584 23.13 58.36 6.80
CA ALA A 584 23.88 57.30 6.16
C ALA A 584 23.66 55.91 6.78
N GLU A 585 23.37 55.83 8.09
CA GLU A 585 23.02 54.57 8.76
C GLU A 585 21.64 54.02 8.35
N GLU A 586 20.72 54.88 7.90
CA GLU A 586 19.42 54.48 7.35
C GLU A 586 19.56 53.84 5.96
N ILE A 587 20.62 54.17 5.21
CA ILE A 587 20.88 53.68 3.86
C ILE A 587 21.72 52.40 3.93
N LEU A 588 21.05 51.25 3.97
CA LEU A 588 21.69 49.94 4.06
C LEU A 588 21.92 49.30 2.68
N SER A 589 23.10 48.71 2.47
CA SER A 589 23.42 47.90 1.27
C SER A 589 23.53 46.41 1.60
N THR A 590 22.87 45.57 0.79
CA THR A 590 22.95 44.11 0.93
C THR A 590 24.28 43.59 0.38
N ARG A 591 25.13 43.02 1.24
CA ARG A 591 26.41 42.38 0.86
C ARG A 591 26.34 40.86 0.95
N VAL A 592 26.97 40.17 0.00
CA VAL A 592 27.06 38.70 -0.01
C VAL A 592 28.47 38.27 0.41
N TYR A 593 28.56 37.42 1.43
CA TYR A 593 29.82 36.81 1.87
C TYR A 593 29.87 35.34 1.40
N PRO A 594 30.80 34.96 0.51
CA PRO A 594 30.91 33.58 0.06
C PRO A 594 31.50 32.69 1.16
N VAL A 595 30.67 31.83 1.77
CA VAL A 595 31.08 30.87 2.82
C VAL A 595 31.17 29.43 2.33
N ALA A 596 31.26 29.21 1.01
CA ALA A 596 31.22 27.89 0.39
C ALA A 596 32.33 26.94 0.88
N ASP A 597 33.44 27.47 1.42
CA ASP A 597 34.54 26.68 1.99
C ASP A 597 34.28 26.19 3.43
N LEU A 598 33.37 26.82 4.16
CA LEU A 598 32.96 26.40 5.51
C LEU A 598 31.90 25.29 5.49
N VAL A 599 31.20 25.14 4.35
CA VAL A 599 30.07 24.21 4.19
C VAL A 599 30.42 23.03 3.27
N ILE A 600 31.72 22.70 3.14
CA ILE A 600 32.12 21.47 2.46
C ILE A 600 31.51 20.32 3.25
N SER A 601 30.61 19.57 2.64
CA SER A 601 30.07 18.36 3.25
C SER A 601 31.25 17.48 3.65
N VAL A 602 31.26 16.99 4.88
CA VAL A 602 32.10 15.85 5.23
C VAL A 602 31.70 14.78 4.22
N SER A 603 32.55 14.54 3.22
CA SER A 603 32.38 13.39 2.37
C SER A 603 32.37 12.23 3.33
N THR A 604 31.20 11.61 3.50
CA THR A 604 31.10 10.26 4.02
C THR A 604 31.99 9.46 3.09
N GLN A 605 33.23 9.30 3.51
CA GLN A 605 34.21 8.46 2.89
C GLN A 605 33.60 7.08 3.03
N GLN A 606 32.90 6.69 1.97
CA GLN A 606 32.33 5.38 1.80
C GLN A 606 33.53 4.45 1.83
N SER A 607 33.80 3.95 3.02
CA SER A 607 34.71 2.85 3.26
C SER A 607 34.14 1.66 2.48
N SER A 608 34.49 1.60 1.20
CA SER A 608 34.50 0.40 0.39
C SER A 608 35.59 -0.49 0.97
N VAL A 609 35.25 -1.13 2.09
CA VAL A 609 35.95 -2.28 2.63
C VAL A 609 35.20 -3.48 2.06
N GLY A 610 35.83 -4.16 1.10
CA GLY A 610 35.41 -5.51 0.69
C GLY A 610 35.01 -5.72 -0.76
N SER A 611 35.78 -5.25 -1.74
CA SER A 611 35.96 -6.03 -2.98
C SER A 611 37.38 -6.60 -2.95
N SER A 612 37.51 -7.78 -2.34
CA SER A 612 38.74 -8.55 -2.35
C SER A 612 39.03 -8.96 -3.78
N GLN A 613 39.96 -8.23 -4.37
CA GLN A 613 40.78 -8.64 -5.50
C GLN A 613 41.39 -10.02 -5.23
N GLY A 614 40.93 -11.01 -6.00
CA GLY A 614 41.42 -12.37 -5.97
C GLY A 614 41.34 -13.00 -7.35
N GLY A 615 42.36 -12.77 -8.18
CA GLY A 615 42.86 -13.75 -9.14
C GLY A 615 42.33 -13.69 -10.58
N PHE A 616 43.31 -13.73 -11.50
CA PHE A 616 43.22 -14.10 -12.92
C PHE A 616 42.52 -13.07 -13.84
N GLY A 617 43.10 -12.53 -14.90
CA GLY A 617 44.29 -12.90 -15.66
C GLY A 617 43.99 -12.64 -17.14
N GLY A 618 44.87 -11.89 -17.83
CA GLY A 618 44.96 -11.98 -19.29
C GLY A 618 44.44 -10.80 -20.12
N GLN A 619 45.40 -10.18 -20.81
CA GLN A 619 45.31 -9.79 -22.22
C GLN A 619 44.92 -8.34 -22.57
N GLN A 620 45.93 -7.50 -22.37
CA GLN A 620 46.47 -6.53 -23.32
C GLN A 620 46.22 -6.85 -24.81
N GLY A 621 45.74 -5.82 -25.55
CA GLY A 621 46.14 -5.55 -26.94
C GLY A 621 45.05 -5.70 -28.01
N GLY A 622 44.82 -4.65 -28.81
CA GLY A 622 44.11 -4.78 -30.08
C GLY A 622 43.54 -3.50 -30.68
N PHE A 623 44.39 -2.72 -31.33
CA PHE A 623 44.01 -1.67 -32.30
C PHE A 623 43.40 -2.28 -33.58
N GLY A 624 42.50 -1.53 -34.23
CA GLY A 624 42.02 -1.77 -35.62
C GLY A 624 40.56 -2.23 -35.69
N GLY A 625 39.71 -1.80 -36.60
CA GLY A 625 39.82 -0.94 -37.77
C GLY A 625 38.47 -0.96 -38.50
N GLN A 626 38.06 0.21 -38.97
CA GLN A 626 37.25 0.50 -40.16
C GLN A 626 36.67 -0.68 -40.98
N GLN A 627 35.33 -0.76 -41.05
CA GLN A 627 34.43 -1.15 -42.17
C GLN A 627 33.08 -1.53 -41.55
N GLY A 628 31.91 -1.11 -42.00
CA GLY A 628 31.46 -0.79 -43.35
C GLY A 628 30.22 -1.65 -43.62
N GLY A 629 29.09 -1.03 -44.00
CA GLY A 629 27.84 -1.69 -44.41
C GLY A 629 26.73 -1.55 -43.36
N GLY A 630 25.61 -0.85 -43.56
CA GLY A 630 24.97 -0.45 -44.81
C GLY A 630 24.03 -1.54 -45.32
N PHE A 631 22.86 -1.68 -44.70
CA PHE A 631 21.60 -2.27 -45.19
C PHE A 631 20.54 -1.89 -44.13
N GLY A 632 19.37 -1.32 -44.39
CA GLY A 632 18.60 -1.20 -45.62
C GLY A 632 17.17 -1.64 -45.31
N GLY A 633 16.20 -0.75 -45.55
CA GLY A 633 14.75 -1.04 -45.60
C GLY A 633 14.10 -1.15 -44.22
N GLY A 634 13.10 -0.35 -43.86
CA GLY A 634 11.86 -0.08 -44.58
C GLY A 634 10.77 -0.42 -43.57
N GLY A 635 10.01 0.53 -43.04
CA GLY A 635 8.90 1.17 -43.74
C GLY A 635 7.61 0.65 -43.10
N GLY A 636 6.73 1.56 -42.67
CA GLY A 636 5.40 1.19 -42.18
C GLY A 636 4.90 2.08 -41.05
N GLY A 637 4.34 3.24 -41.42
CA GLY A 637 3.45 3.99 -40.55
C GLY A 637 2.03 3.41 -40.54
N PHE A 638 1.14 4.16 -39.87
CA PHE A 638 -0.26 3.87 -39.46
C PHE A 638 -0.36 3.20 -38.07
N GLY A 639 -1.08 3.71 -37.09
CA GLY A 639 -2.10 4.76 -37.05
C GLY A 639 -3.26 4.33 -36.13
N GLY A 640 -3.74 5.24 -35.27
CA GLY A 640 -4.97 5.10 -34.47
C GLY A 640 -4.78 4.38 -33.13
N GLY A 641 -5.31 4.80 -31.99
CA GLY A 641 -6.35 5.78 -31.67
C GLY A 641 -7.38 5.10 -30.75
N GLY A 642 -7.54 5.64 -29.52
CA GLY A 642 -8.58 5.23 -28.53
C GLY A 642 -8.35 3.87 -27.85
N PHE A 643 -8.88 3.55 -26.68
CA PHE A 643 -9.93 4.14 -25.86
C PHE A 643 -9.60 3.85 -24.40
N GLY A 644 -10.02 4.76 -23.53
CA GLY A 644 -10.15 4.53 -22.10
C GLY A 644 -11.43 3.75 -21.77
N GLY A 645 -11.33 2.96 -20.70
CA GLY A 645 -12.41 2.37 -19.93
C GLY A 645 -12.04 2.45 -18.46
#